data_AF-A0A654DUY0-F1
#
_entry.id   AF-A0A654DUY0-F1
#
_cell.length_a   1.000
_cell.length_b   1.000
_cell.length_c   1.000
_cell.angle_alpha   90.00
_cell.angle_beta   90.00
_cell.angle_gamma   90.00
#
_symmetry.space_group_name_H-M   'P 1'
#
loop_
_entity.id
_entity.type
_entity.pdbx_description
1 polymer ?
#
loop_
_entity_poly.entity_id
_entity_poly.type
_entity_poly.pdbx_seq_one_letter_code
_entity_poly.pdbx_strand_id
1 'polypeptide(L)'
;MNRSRGKVLPSTSHYLSIRYSLILLFGLIVLTAHSQSFKCSTYLVGETVLLDTLPVEASSVSINPDVAFRLEPDHRTITFLETLPQDSVEICFRSVSEVIHRPVFNRDVNRYTAGALRERGTALSPIKEEEIFSFGTVSTFGAITRGVTFGNRQNVFVNSALNLQMEGNLSEDLKVSAVITDQNIPYQPEGNTQQIRDFDNVFIKLYNDQFEVIAGDIVLQNPVKESYFLKYYKNVQGLAMKAHTSVGKDWKSTSQVSGALAKGQFTSAVIQPQEGVQGPYKLRGANGERFIIVMANSERVYLDGRLLERGFDRDYVIDYNLGEITFSSAVIITRFSRIRVDYEFANQFYTRTNLSATQQLSNEHLSVYFNYYQEKDNPSNTLAFDLNESDVLNLRAAGDNGGVASISGVDSTAYIENAVLYQKRDTVNAEGAQISIFQQSTDPEVAVFRISFSEVGTGNGDYMLANTTSNGRIYEWVGTGAGSYAPIQVIPTPNQKRMFVSGLRAKIGAYEQVYQELAISTLDQNLYSPIDDADNSGFAWKGGVVSSGREISFLAGYPVNAELTYEFDSRYFTFIDRFRSADYDRDWGYDVFADTLKTRQDQIFSAQVGLRKDDRNGGQYGLTVRNRAQVVAGVQQELNLGHRIGPMEVKSSNFLMTNQPTGYHSEWLRSSQQIQLVDWVLRPGYHFSLDHNTTTDVDTEEVLSTLMYFDAHDFFVESGDSLKTTFRADYILRKDKLPVDGTLSPYTEAEEYRFTMNSKSLTNHQVGAQLNYRKVKEQIGDRDTDENILGRVSWLGHFAKRHITSNLTFATANIRELKREFVFLNVATGEGTHTWRDENEDGIQDINEFYEAINPDEKTFIKLFTPTDEYINAYQSTYIHTLDVKMPEGWRDESGILPVLSRVSFNTNLKYDFKTTSQDLMSRLDPFSVDLSDEKVVSARNLYRHTLFYNRNAPGFGLDVTRSGQSSKSLLSGGFEIREKQDWLAAYRIGFGSVVTLRGRGGLGETVNHSDFLESRNFSLGRRTIESEVVWQPLNTFRLITGYGRRDKQRLAEGDENTQINEYKLEATWVRSGQGNLNASFTWLEIQFEGEINSYLGYELLEALQPGTNQKWNINWQQSLGKGLQLSLQYFGRKSAESAAVHTGSVQVTAYF
;
A
#
# COMPACT_ATOMS: atom_id res chain seq x y z
N MET A 1 -50.75 33.22 20.40
CA MET A 1 -52.10 32.76 19.95
C MET A 1 -51.91 31.31 19.51
N ASN A 2 -52.50 30.25 20.05
CA ASN A 2 -53.80 30.05 20.71
C ASN A 2 -53.69 29.02 21.86
N ARG A 3 -54.51 29.27 22.89
CA ARG A 3 -54.97 28.41 24.01
C ARG A 3 -55.59 27.08 23.50
N SER A 4 -55.79 25.97 24.22
CA SER A 4 -55.72 25.56 25.64
C SER A 4 -56.04 24.06 25.73
N ARG A 5 -55.48 23.32 26.71
CA ARG A 5 -56.21 22.68 27.84
C ARG A 5 -55.34 21.59 28.48
N GLY A 6 -55.07 21.74 29.77
CA GLY A 6 -54.46 20.71 30.61
C GLY A 6 -55.48 19.70 31.16
N LYS A 7 -54.94 18.59 31.69
CA LYS A 7 -55.49 17.72 32.75
C LYS A 7 -54.30 16.91 33.31
N VAL A 8 -53.85 17.21 34.53
CA VAL A 8 -54.08 16.48 35.80
C VAL A 8 -53.43 15.09 35.86
N LEU A 9 -52.46 14.97 36.78
CA LEU A 9 -51.79 13.75 37.27
C LEU A 9 -52.77 12.68 37.78
N PRO A 10 -52.34 11.41 37.80
CA PRO A 10 -52.17 10.80 39.12
C PRO A 10 -50.88 9.98 39.28
N SER A 11 -50.42 9.95 40.53
CA SER A 11 -49.42 9.05 41.10
C SER A 11 -49.92 7.60 41.19
N THR A 12 -49.05 6.61 41.01
CA THR A 12 -48.68 5.55 42.00
C THR A 12 -48.15 4.26 41.34
N SER A 13 -47.03 3.79 41.89
CA SER A 13 -46.59 2.40 42.09
C SER A 13 -46.90 1.32 41.04
N HIS A 14 -45.86 0.93 40.27
CA HIS A 14 -45.78 -0.40 39.65
C HIS A 14 -44.34 -0.94 39.70
N TYR A 15 -43.87 -1.29 40.90
CA TYR A 15 -42.72 -2.18 41.09
C TYR A 15 -42.97 -3.09 42.30
N LEU A 16 -44.11 -3.78 42.33
CA LEU A 16 -44.41 -4.77 43.37
C LEU A 16 -45.44 -5.83 42.90
N SER A 17 -45.27 -6.42 41.72
CA SER A 17 -46.16 -7.53 41.28
C SER A 17 -45.46 -8.77 40.71
N ILE A 18 -44.13 -8.77 40.58
CA ILE A 18 -43.39 -9.93 40.03
C ILE A 18 -42.80 -10.83 41.14
N ARG A 19 -42.61 -10.33 42.37
CA ARG A 19 -42.15 -11.17 43.51
C ARG A 19 -43.24 -12.04 44.14
N TYR A 20 -44.52 -11.65 44.04
CA TYR A 20 -45.63 -12.43 44.60
C TYR A 20 -46.16 -13.52 43.66
N SER A 21 -45.97 -13.39 42.34
CA SER A 21 -46.43 -14.39 41.37
C SER A 21 -45.55 -15.65 41.33
N LEU A 22 -44.26 -15.54 41.68
CA LEU A 22 -43.36 -16.70 41.78
C LEU A 22 -43.50 -17.46 43.10
N ILE A 23 -43.90 -16.80 44.18
CA ILE A 23 -44.16 -17.44 45.48
C ILE A 23 -45.53 -18.14 45.48
N LEU A 24 -46.53 -17.60 44.77
CA LEU A 24 -47.84 -18.27 44.63
C LEU A 24 -47.77 -19.51 43.71
N LEU A 25 -46.90 -19.51 42.68
CA LEU A 25 -46.71 -20.68 41.80
C LEU A 25 -45.92 -21.80 42.48
N PHE A 26 -44.95 -21.47 43.36
CA PHE A 26 -44.24 -22.46 44.17
C PHE A 26 -45.11 -22.99 45.33
N GLY A 27 -46.01 -22.18 45.88
CA GLY A 27 -46.98 -22.60 46.91
C GLY A 27 -48.06 -23.56 46.41
N LEU A 28 -48.45 -23.49 45.13
CA LEU A 28 -49.47 -24.37 44.54
C LEU A 28 -48.92 -25.72 44.05
N ILE A 29 -47.60 -25.86 43.84
CA ILE A 29 -46.98 -27.14 43.41
C ILE A 29 -46.59 -28.01 44.62
N VAL A 30 -46.40 -27.42 45.81
CA VAL A 30 -46.07 -28.18 47.04
C VAL A 30 -47.31 -28.80 47.72
N LEU A 31 -48.53 -28.44 47.31
CA LEU A 31 -49.78 -28.94 47.92
C LEU A 31 -50.54 -30.01 47.12
N THR A 32 -50.02 -30.50 45.98
CA THR A 32 -50.59 -31.64 45.24
C THR A 32 -49.71 -32.90 45.25
N ALA A 33 -48.63 -32.90 46.01
CA ALA A 33 -47.68 -34.01 46.05
C ALA A 33 -47.75 -34.82 47.36
N HIS A 34 -48.94 -35.14 47.88
CA HIS A 34 -49.11 -36.16 48.94
C HIS A 34 -50.44 -36.90 48.74
N SER A 35 -50.42 -37.94 47.90
CA SER A 35 -51.08 -39.24 48.10
C SER A 35 -51.03 -40.04 46.79
N GLN A 36 -49.89 -40.65 46.49
CA GLN A 36 -49.87 -41.87 45.69
C GLN A 36 -49.46 -42.99 46.63
N SER A 37 -50.48 -43.65 47.18
CA SER A 37 -50.35 -44.87 47.98
C SER A 37 -49.58 -45.93 47.20
N PHE A 38 -48.70 -46.67 47.86
CA PHE A 38 -48.07 -47.85 47.28
C PHE A 38 -49.14 -48.80 46.77
N LYS A 39 -48.99 -49.26 45.53
CA LYS A 39 -49.83 -50.31 44.95
C LYS A 39 -49.09 -51.61 45.14
N CYS A 40 -49.62 -52.47 46.00
CA CYS A 40 -49.09 -53.80 46.25
C CYS A 40 -49.97 -54.81 45.50
N SER A 41 -49.36 -55.73 44.77
CA SER A 41 -50.08 -56.79 44.07
C SER A 41 -49.23 -58.06 44.05
N THR A 42 -49.89 -59.20 44.14
CA THR A 42 -49.23 -60.52 44.15
C THR A 42 -49.07 -61.02 42.72
N TYR A 43 -47.84 -61.39 42.35
CA TYR A 43 -47.48 -61.87 41.02
C TYR A 43 -46.89 -63.27 41.09
N LEU A 44 -47.16 -64.09 40.07
CA LEU A 44 -46.57 -65.41 39.93
C LEU A 44 -45.08 -65.28 39.57
N VAL A 45 -44.24 -66.08 40.23
CA VAL A 45 -42.79 -66.08 40.00
C VAL A 45 -42.47 -66.96 38.79
N GLY A 46 -41.63 -66.47 37.88
CA GLY A 46 -41.11 -67.27 36.76
C GLY A 46 -41.25 -66.62 35.38
N GLU A 47 -41.98 -65.51 35.28
CA GLU A 47 -42.08 -64.70 34.07
C GLU A 47 -41.80 -63.23 34.36
N THR A 48 -41.45 -62.48 33.33
CA THR A 48 -41.31 -61.02 33.36
C THR A 48 -42.65 -60.38 33.76
N VAL A 49 -42.65 -59.58 34.83
CA VAL A 49 -43.87 -59.01 35.41
C VAL A 49 -44.05 -57.56 34.99
N LEU A 50 -45.18 -57.25 34.35
CA LEU A 50 -45.61 -55.87 34.14
C LEU A 50 -46.28 -55.34 35.41
N LEU A 51 -45.66 -54.35 36.05
CA LEU A 51 -46.15 -53.77 37.30
C LEU A 51 -47.36 -52.85 37.08
N ASP A 52 -47.28 -51.94 36.12
CA ASP A 52 -48.38 -51.02 35.79
C ASP A 52 -48.33 -50.55 34.33
N THR A 53 -49.45 -49.99 33.89
CA THR A 53 -49.58 -49.28 32.63
C THR A 53 -48.80 -47.96 32.61
N LEU A 54 -48.56 -47.37 33.78
CA LEU A 54 -47.73 -46.18 33.98
C LEU A 54 -46.31 -46.57 34.45
N PRO A 55 -45.26 -45.79 34.10
CA PRO A 55 -43.93 -45.99 34.66
C PRO A 55 -43.93 -45.97 36.18
N VAL A 56 -42.97 -46.66 36.79
CA VAL A 56 -42.84 -46.87 38.22
C VAL A 56 -41.54 -46.22 38.71
N GLU A 57 -41.61 -45.55 39.86
CA GLU A 57 -40.44 -44.98 40.53
C GLU A 57 -39.51 -46.12 41.00
N ALA A 58 -38.29 -46.20 40.46
CA ALA A 58 -37.39 -47.34 40.69
C ALA A 58 -37.04 -47.56 42.18
N SER A 59 -36.89 -46.48 42.95
CA SER A 59 -36.65 -46.52 44.40
C SER A 59 -37.87 -46.93 45.23
N SER A 60 -39.05 -47.03 44.63
CA SER A 60 -40.30 -47.39 45.31
C SER A 60 -40.65 -48.88 45.23
N VAL A 61 -39.94 -49.65 44.40
CA VAL A 61 -40.22 -51.08 44.21
C VAL A 61 -39.66 -51.86 45.39
N SER A 62 -40.53 -52.56 46.11
CA SER A 62 -40.16 -53.57 47.09
C SER A 62 -40.86 -54.90 46.79
N ILE A 63 -40.14 -56.01 46.94
CA ILE A 63 -40.64 -57.37 46.73
C ILE A 63 -40.60 -58.10 48.07
N ASN A 64 -41.67 -58.82 48.41
CA ASN A 64 -41.76 -59.63 49.63
C ASN A 64 -42.16 -61.09 49.28
N PRO A 65 -41.33 -62.11 49.63
CA PRO A 65 -39.99 -62.01 50.23
C PRO A 65 -38.99 -61.24 49.35
N ASP A 66 -37.91 -60.73 49.94
CA ASP A 66 -36.90 -59.92 49.24
C ASP A 66 -36.09 -60.76 48.25
N VAL A 67 -36.02 -60.31 46.99
CA VAL A 67 -35.47 -61.07 45.86
C VAL A 67 -34.79 -60.13 44.88
N ALA A 68 -33.64 -60.53 44.36
CA ALA A 68 -32.92 -59.76 43.36
C ALA A 68 -33.76 -59.61 42.08
N PHE A 69 -33.98 -58.38 41.67
CA PHE A 69 -34.77 -58.05 40.48
C PHE A 69 -34.10 -56.96 39.64
N ARG A 70 -34.45 -56.90 38.37
CA ARG A 70 -34.09 -55.82 37.46
C ARG A 70 -35.36 -55.13 36.96
N LEU A 71 -35.46 -53.83 37.19
CA LEU A 71 -36.45 -52.99 36.51
C LEU A 71 -35.94 -52.68 35.10
N GLU A 72 -36.77 -52.97 34.09
CA GLU A 72 -36.43 -52.74 32.68
C GLU A 72 -36.43 -51.23 32.35
N PRO A 73 -35.75 -50.79 31.28
CA PRO A 73 -35.63 -49.37 30.92
C PRO A 73 -36.97 -48.66 30.67
N ASP A 74 -38.04 -49.40 30.40
CA ASP A 74 -39.40 -48.88 30.28
C ASP A 74 -39.99 -48.39 31.62
N HIS A 75 -39.30 -48.71 32.74
CA HIS A 75 -39.71 -48.46 34.11
C HIS A 75 -41.08 -49.07 34.46
N ARG A 76 -41.56 -50.08 33.74
CA ARG A 76 -42.87 -50.72 33.96
C ARG A 76 -42.74 -52.19 34.26
N THR A 77 -41.64 -52.77 33.83
CA THR A 77 -41.50 -54.23 33.77
C THR A 77 -40.36 -54.67 34.68
N ILE A 78 -40.57 -55.73 35.46
CA ILE A 78 -39.55 -56.33 36.31
C ILE A 78 -39.23 -57.74 35.84
N THR A 79 -37.95 -58.04 35.78
CA THR A 79 -37.41 -59.38 35.55
C THR A 79 -36.74 -59.87 36.84
N PHE A 80 -37.17 -61.01 37.36
CA PHE A 80 -36.51 -61.65 38.50
C PHE A 80 -35.15 -62.21 38.07
N LEU A 81 -34.12 -61.97 38.87
CA LEU A 81 -32.76 -62.44 38.59
C LEU A 81 -32.46 -63.80 39.25
N GLU A 82 -33.34 -64.26 40.14
CA GLU A 82 -33.22 -65.51 40.88
C GLU A 82 -34.52 -66.33 40.79
N THR A 83 -34.41 -67.66 40.85
CA THR A 83 -35.57 -68.57 40.85
C THR A 83 -36.01 -68.83 42.30
N LEU A 84 -37.30 -68.63 42.59
CA LEU A 84 -37.83 -68.83 43.94
C LEU A 84 -38.53 -70.18 44.08
N PRO A 85 -38.51 -70.77 45.28
CA PRO A 85 -39.29 -71.97 45.61
C PRO A 85 -40.78 -71.68 45.91
N GLN A 86 -41.20 -70.41 45.91
CA GLN A 86 -42.59 -69.99 46.11
C GLN A 86 -43.21 -69.58 44.77
N ASP A 87 -44.48 -69.97 44.56
CA ASP A 87 -45.18 -69.71 43.30
C ASP A 87 -45.59 -68.24 43.15
N SER A 88 -45.57 -67.42 44.21
CA SER A 88 -45.99 -66.02 44.16
C SER A 88 -45.22 -65.09 45.09
N VAL A 89 -44.99 -63.85 44.67
CA VAL A 89 -44.40 -62.75 45.47
C VAL A 89 -45.32 -61.53 45.48
N GLU A 90 -45.31 -60.77 46.57
CA GLU A 90 -45.97 -59.47 46.62
C GLU A 90 -44.98 -58.39 46.18
N ILE A 91 -45.36 -57.58 45.19
CA ILE A 91 -44.57 -56.43 44.75
C ILE A 91 -45.35 -55.16 45.05
N CYS A 92 -44.76 -54.28 45.85
CA CYS A 92 -45.26 -52.94 46.14
C CYS A 92 -44.47 -51.91 45.36
N PHE A 93 -45.16 -50.96 44.74
CA PHE A 93 -44.52 -49.91 43.95
C PHE A 93 -45.37 -48.65 43.83
N ARG A 94 -44.77 -47.55 43.38
CA ARG A 94 -45.45 -46.28 43.08
C ARG A 94 -45.38 -45.96 41.60
N SER A 95 -46.55 -45.88 40.96
CA SER A 95 -46.68 -45.41 39.57
C SER A 95 -46.49 -43.90 39.49
N VAL A 96 -45.64 -43.44 38.58
CA VAL A 96 -45.39 -42.03 38.28
C VAL A 96 -45.92 -41.67 36.89
N SER A 97 -46.21 -40.39 36.67
CA SER A 97 -46.72 -39.91 35.38
C SER A 97 -45.72 -40.18 34.26
N GLU A 98 -46.23 -40.61 33.09
CA GLU A 98 -45.43 -40.88 31.90
C GLU A 98 -44.60 -39.65 31.46
N VAL A 99 -45.02 -38.45 31.84
CA VAL A 99 -44.31 -37.19 31.59
C VAL A 99 -42.95 -37.12 32.29
N ILE A 100 -42.76 -37.82 33.42
CA ILE A 100 -41.53 -37.78 34.21
C ILE A 100 -40.41 -38.63 33.58
N HIS A 101 -40.77 -39.74 32.93
CA HIS A 101 -39.81 -40.62 32.24
C HIS A 101 -39.76 -40.41 30.73
N ARG A 102 -40.61 -39.53 30.18
CA ARG A 102 -40.48 -39.09 28.79
C ARG A 102 -39.20 -38.25 28.70
N PRO A 103 -38.18 -38.66 27.93
CA PRO A 103 -37.00 -37.83 27.78
C PRO A 103 -37.40 -36.55 27.06
N VAL A 104 -37.39 -35.43 27.78
CA VAL A 104 -37.71 -34.12 27.22
C VAL A 104 -36.45 -33.60 26.54
N PHE A 105 -36.39 -33.79 25.22
CA PHE A 105 -35.35 -33.18 24.41
C PHE A 105 -35.86 -31.85 23.88
N ASN A 106 -35.20 -30.73 24.24
CA ASN A 106 -35.46 -29.45 23.58
C ASN A 106 -35.08 -29.49 22.08
N ARG A 107 -34.26 -30.47 21.66
CA ARG A 107 -33.91 -30.79 20.26
C ARG A 107 -33.55 -32.28 20.10
N ASP A 108 -33.98 -32.89 19.00
CA ASP A 108 -33.75 -34.31 18.67
C ASP A 108 -32.25 -34.68 18.58
N VAL A 109 -31.83 -35.67 19.38
CA VAL A 109 -30.46 -36.20 19.43
C VAL A 109 -30.05 -36.91 18.14
N ASN A 110 -31.01 -37.49 17.40
CA ASN A 110 -30.73 -38.17 16.13
C ASN A 110 -30.25 -37.21 15.02
N ARG A 111 -30.47 -35.89 15.19
CA ARG A 111 -29.89 -34.87 14.30
C ARG A 111 -28.39 -34.62 14.53
N TYR A 112 -27.80 -35.15 15.60
CA TYR A 112 -26.40 -34.92 15.96
C TYR A 112 -25.52 -36.18 15.85
N THR A 113 -26.10 -37.37 15.90
CA THR A 113 -25.36 -38.66 15.89
C THR A 113 -25.22 -39.29 14.51
N ALA A 114 -26.06 -38.94 13.53
CA ALA A 114 -25.81 -39.28 12.14
C ALA A 114 -24.85 -38.25 11.55
N GLY A 115 -23.70 -38.70 11.03
CA GLY A 115 -22.68 -37.88 10.35
C GLY A 115 -23.16 -37.27 9.03
N ALA A 116 -24.30 -36.58 9.04
CA ALA A 116 -24.72 -35.70 7.97
C ALA A 116 -23.79 -34.49 7.98
N LEU A 117 -22.99 -34.39 6.92
CA LEU A 117 -22.44 -33.14 6.44
C LEU A 117 -23.42 -32.01 6.75
N ARG A 118 -22.96 -31.01 7.50
CA ARG A 118 -23.60 -29.70 7.52
C ARG A 118 -23.62 -29.21 6.07
N GLU A 119 -24.66 -29.53 5.32
CA GLU A 119 -25.26 -28.49 4.52
C GLU A 119 -25.65 -27.42 5.53
N ARG A 120 -24.84 -26.36 5.61
CA ARG A 120 -25.32 -25.07 6.06
C ARG A 120 -26.41 -24.68 5.05
N GLY A 121 -27.60 -25.27 5.21
CA GLY A 121 -28.84 -24.64 4.82
C GLY A 121 -29.03 -23.47 5.76
N THR A 122 -28.21 -22.44 5.60
CA THR A 122 -28.63 -21.10 5.93
C THR A 122 -29.83 -20.84 5.03
N ALA A 123 -31.03 -21.17 5.50
CA ALA A 123 -32.07 -20.18 5.41
C ALA A 123 -31.56 -19.00 6.26
N LEU A 124 -30.65 -18.21 5.67
CA LEU A 124 -30.70 -16.78 5.88
C LEU A 124 -32.17 -16.48 5.58
N SER A 125 -33.00 -16.34 6.62
CA SER A 125 -34.09 -15.40 6.47
C SER A 125 -33.40 -14.18 5.87
N PRO A 126 -33.80 -13.72 4.67
CA PRO A 126 -33.18 -12.52 4.13
C PRO A 126 -33.25 -11.54 5.28
N ILE A 127 -32.07 -11.13 5.77
CA ILE A 127 -32.01 -10.00 6.67
C ILE A 127 -32.74 -8.97 5.85
N LYS A 128 -33.94 -8.58 6.30
CA LYS A 128 -34.68 -7.52 5.63
C LYS A 128 -33.72 -6.35 5.79
N GLU A 129 -32.98 -6.04 4.72
CA GLU A 129 -32.10 -4.90 4.65
C GLU A 129 -33.05 -3.71 4.81
N GLU A 130 -33.22 -3.29 6.05
CA GLU A 130 -33.88 -2.03 6.34
C GLU A 130 -32.87 -0.97 5.90
N GLU A 131 -32.96 -0.55 4.65
CA GLU A 131 -32.20 0.58 4.13
C GLU A 131 -32.78 1.88 4.74
N ILE A 132 -31.93 2.83 5.18
CA ILE A 132 -32.42 4.18 5.57
C ILE A 132 -33.18 4.79 4.37
N PHE A 133 -32.66 4.55 3.16
CA PHE A 133 -33.13 5.10 1.91
C PHE A 133 -33.24 3.97 0.88
N SER A 134 -34.45 3.72 0.37
CA SER A 134 -34.62 2.81 -0.75
C SER A 134 -34.60 3.60 -2.05
N PHE A 135 -33.59 3.34 -2.87
CA PHE A 135 -33.43 3.96 -4.19
C PHE A 135 -34.02 3.08 -5.32
N GLY A 136 -35.00 2.24 -5.00
CA GLY A 136 -35.66 1.36 -5.97
C GLY A 136 -34.72 0.26 -6.48
N THR A 137 -34.30 0.36 -7.74
CA THR A 137 -33.38 -0.58 -8.42
C THR A 137 -31.91 -0.20 -8.34
N VAL A 138 -31.58 0.88 -7.63
CA VAL A 138 -30.19 1.28 -7.36
C VAL A 138 -29.73 0.65 -6.05
N SER A 139 -28.76 -0.25 -6.15
CA SER A 139 -28.04 -0.78 -5.00
C SER A 139 -27.07 0.27 -4.46
N THR A 140 -27.07 0.46 -3.16
CA THR A 140 -26.09 1.28 -2.47
C THR A 140 -25.23 0.41 -1.57
N PHE A 141 -23.97 0.78 -1.42
CA PHE A 141 -23.04 0.09 -0.55
C PHE A 141 -22.15 1.12 0.14
N GLY A 142 -22.03 1.03 1.46
CA GLY A 142 -21.01 1.78 2.18
C GLY A 142 -21.51 2.40 3.48
N ALA A 143 -20.84 3.46 3.94
CA ALA A 143 -21.15 4.13 5.17
C ALA A 143 -20.85 5.64 5.13
N ILE A 144 -21.74 6.41 5.74
CA ILE A 144 -21.53 7.84 6.04
C ILE A 144 -21.38 7.97 7.54
N THR A 145 -20.26 8.55 7.97
CA THR A 145 -19.93 8.77 9.37
C THR A 145 -19.80 10.26 9.65
N ARG A 146 -20.45 10.73 10.71
CA ARG A 146 -20.30 12.07 11.28
C ARG A 146 -20.11 11.94 12.78
N GLY A 147 -19.01 12.48 13.29
CA GLY A 147 -18.71 12.48 14.71
C GLY A 147 -18.21 13.82 15.20
N VAL A 148 -18.47 14.11 16.47
CA VAL A 148 -17.95 15.28 17.17
C VAL A 148 -17.23 14.79 18.41
N THR A 149 -16.01 15.27 18.59
CA THR A 149 -15.19 14.98 19.76
C THR A 149 -14.90 16.27 20.51
N PHE A 150 -15.03 16.25 21.83
CA PHE A 150 -14.83 17.40 22.70
C PHE A 150 -14.29 16.95 24.06
N GLY A 151 -13.57 17.82 24.75
CA GLY A 151 -13.01 17.51 26.06
C GLY A 151 -12.52 18.76 26.77
N ASN A 152 -12.12 18.63 28.02
CA ASN A 152 -11.68 19.77 28.83
C ASN A 152 -10.22 20.21 28.58
N ARG A 153 -9.43 19.41 27.86
CA ARG A 153 -8.04 19.72 27.44
C ARG A 153 -7.84 19.61 25.92
N GLN A 154 -8.93 19.56 25.14
CA GLN A 154 -8.90 19.48 23.69
C GLN A 154 -9.97 20.39 23.10
N ASN A 155 -9.69 20.97 21.92
CA ASN A 155 -10.69 21.74 21.19
C ASN A 155 -11.80 20.84 20.65
N VAL A 156 -12.97 21.40 20.35
CA VAL A 156 -14.04 20.67 19.68
C VAL A 156 -13.62 20.44 18.23
N PHE A 157 -13.54 19.19 17.80
CA PHE A 157 -13.25 18.83 16.42
C PHE A 157 -14.30 17.87 15.86
N VAL A 158 -14.50 17.93 14.55
CA VAL A 158 -15.52 17.18 13.82
C VAL A 158 -14.83 16.16 12.92
N ASN A 159 -15.15 14.89 13.12
CA ASN A 159 -14.69 13.80 12.28
C ASN A 159 -15.77 13.45 11.25
N SER A 160 -15.40 13.44 9.98
CA SER A 160 -16.25 13.02 8.88
C SER A 160 -15.54 11.90 8.14
N ALA A 161 -16.26 10.85 7.80
CA ALA A 161 -15.80 9.88 6.82
C ALA A 161 -16.98 9.53 5.92
N LEU A 162 -16.73 9.45 4.62
CA LEU A 162 -17.73 9.10 3.63
C LEU A 162 -17.12 8.01 2.74
N ASN A 163 -17.79 6.88 2.63
CA ASN A 163 -17.47 5.88 1.62
C ASN A 163 -18.79 5.33 1.13
N LEU A 164 -19.22 5.76 -0.05
CA LEU A 164 -20.51 5.43 -0.60
C LEU A 164 -20.36 5.05 -2.07
N GLN A 165 -20.82 3.86 -2.40
CA GLN A 165 -20.90 3.34 -3.75
C GLN A 165 -22.36 3.15 -4.11
N MET A 166 -22.72 3.49 -5.34
CA MET A 166 -24.08 3.31 -5.84
C MET A 166 -24.01 2.70 -7.23
N GLU A 167 -24.82 1.68 -7.51
CA GLU A 167 -24.95 1.09 -8.83
C GLU A 167 -26.38 0.59 -9.08
N GLY A 168 -26.94 0.90 -10.24
CA GLY A 168 -28.17 0.26 -10.70
C GLY A 168 -28.95 1.09 -11.71
N ASN A 169 -30.20 0.72 -11.93
CA ASN A 169 -31.07 1.36 -12.91
C ASN A 169 -31.85 2.52 -12.24
N LEU A 170 -31.81 3.72 -12.82
CA LEU A 170 -32.69 4.83 -12.47
C LEU A 170 -34.03 4.76 -13.22
N SER A 171 -34.03 4.15 -14.41
CA SER A 171 -35.21 3.83 -15.24
C SER A 171 -34.90 2.61 -16.14
N GLU A 172 -35.83 2.16 -16.98
CA GLU A 172 -35.60 1.04 -17.91
C GLU A 172 -34.37 1.28 -18.82
N ASP A 173 -34.16 2.53 -19.25
CA ASP A 173 -33.11 2.95 -20.19
C ASP A 173 -32.08 3.90 -19.55
N LEU A 174 -31.91 3.92 -18.23
CA LEU A 174 -30.93 4.79 -17.56
C LEU A 174 -30.30 4.11 -16.35
N LYS A 175 -28.97 4.11 -16.28
CA LYS A 175 -28.16 3.52 -15.22
C LYS A 175 -27.33 4.57 -14.50
N VAL A 176 -27.03 4.32 -13.23
CA VAL A 176 -26.12 5.13 -12.41
C VAL A 176 -25.02 4.25 -11.84
N SER A 177 -23.81 4.79 -11.75
CA SER A 177 -22.67 4.23 -11.04
C SER A 177 -21.92 5.37 -10.36
N ALA A 178 -21.78 5.36 -9.05
CA ALA A 178 -21.12 6.44 -8.31
C ALA A 178 -20.21 5.88 -7.22
N VAL A 179 -19.10 6.56 -6.97
CA VAL A 179 -18.20 6.30 -5.85
C VAL A 179 -17.87 7.65 -5.22
N ILE A 180 -18.13 7.79 -3.93
CA ILE A 180 -17.86 9.00 -3.16
C ILE A 180 -17.08 8.58 -1.93
N THR A 181 -15.78 8.88 -1.92
CA THR A 181 -14.91 8.60 -0.78
C THR A 181 -14.25 9.88 -0.26
N ASP A 182 -14.31 10.10 1.04
CA ASP A 182 -13.59 11.13 1.78
C ASP A 182 -13.07 10.46 3.06
N GLN A 183 -11.75 10.30 3.16
CA GLN A 183 -11.10 9.62 4.29
C GLN A 183 -9.95 10.46 4.86
N ASN A 184 -10.09 10.84 6.13
CA ASN A 184 -8.97 11.39 6.89
C ASN A 184 -8.04 10.26 7.39
N ILE A 185 -6.84 10.15 6.83
CA ILE A 185 -5.85 9.16 7.27
C ILE A 185 -5.11 9.72 8.50
N PRO A 186 -5.09 9.03 9.65
CA PRO A 186 -4.40 9.52 10.83
C PRO A 186 -2.89 9.56 10.61
N TYR A 187 -2.23 10.55 11.23
CA TYR A 187 -0.78 10.66 11.24
C TYR A 187 -0.15 9.44 11.93
N GLN A 188 0.94 8.93 11.35
CA GLN A 188 1.72 7.82 11.88
C GLN A 188 2.89 8.34 12.73
N PRO A 189 3.22 7.70 13.87
CA PRO A 189 4.36 8.08 14.70
C PRO A 189 5.71 8.07 13.96
N GLU A 190 5.84 7.27 12.91
CA GLU A 190 7.05 7.17 12.10
C GLU A 190 7.27 8.37 11.16
N GLY A 191 6.27 9.25 11.00
CA GLY A 191 6.36 10.51 10.25
C GLY A 191 6.41 10.39 8.73
N ASN A 192 6.00 9.24 8.19
CA ASN A 192 5.92 8.90 6.77
C ASN A 192 4.56 9.23 6.11
N THR A 193 3.58 9.74 6.86
CA THR A 193 2.23 10.04 6.38
C THR A 193 2.05 11.54 6.20
N GLN A 194 1.97 11.97 4.94
CA GLN A 194 1.43 13.28 4.56
C GLN A 194 -0.05 13.09 4.19
N GLN A 195 -0.92 14.04 4.55
CA GLN A 195 -2.35 13.97 4.19
C GLN A 195 -2.50 14.04 2.67
N ILE A 196 -2.79 12.91 2.02
CA ILE A 196 -3.04 12.87 0.58
C ILE A 196 -4.55 12.98 0.34
N ARG A 197 -5.00 14.16 -0.11
CA ARG A 197 -6.37 14.36 -0.65
C ARG A 197 -6.60 13.59 -1.95
N ASP A 198 -5.54 13.12 -2.62
CA ASP A 198 -5.64 12.42 -3.91
C ASP A 198 -6.09 10.96 -3.82
N PHE A 199 -6.25 10.38 -2.61
CA PHE A 199 -6.92 9.08 -2.42
C PHE A 199 -8.44 9.20 -2.38
N ASP A 200 -8.96 10.41 -2.15
CA ASP A 200 -10.38 10.68 -2.24
C ASP A 200 -10.79 10.62 -3.71
N ASN A 201 -11.65 9.64 -4.05
CA ASN A 201 -12.27 9.50 -5.34
C ASN A 201 -13.76 9.82 -5.23
N VAL A 202 -14.18 10.87 -5.93
CA VAL A 202 -15.58 11.29 -5.99
C VAL A 202 -16.01 11.36 -7.44
N PHE A 203 -16.72 10.36 -7.96
CA PHE A 203 -17.33 10.41 -9.28
C PHE A 203 -18.77 9.91 -9.29
N ILE A 204 -19.57 10.45 -10.22
CA ILE A 204 -20.93 10.03 -10.51
C ILE A 204 -21.04 9.84 -12.01
N LYS A 205 -21.41 8.63 -12.44
CA LYS A 205 -21.60 8.22 -13.83
C LYS A 205 -23.07 7.90 -14.08
N LEU A 206 -23.70 8.61 -15.00
CA LEU A 206 -25.04 8.35 -15.52
C LEU A 206 -24.92 7.87 -16.96
N TYR A 207 -25.49 6.73 -17.33
CA TYR A 207 -25.28 6.16 -18.65
C TYR A 207 -26.43 5.29 -19.13
N ASN A 208 -26.53 5.14 -20.45
CA ASN A 208 -27.34 4.14 -21.12
C ASN A 208 -26.65 3.69 -22.42
N ASP A 209 -27.37 3.01 -23.31
CA ASP A 209 -26.80 2.51 -24.57
C ASP A 209 -26.40 3.62 -25.56
N GLN A 210 -26.94 4.83 -25.40
CA GLN A 210 -26.78 5.97 -26.30
C GLN A 210 -25.97 7.13 -25.71
N PHE A 211 -25.86 7.29 -24.40
CA PHE A 211 -25.11 8.37 -23.78
C PHE A 211 -24.49 7.99 -22.45
N GLU A 212 -23.46 8.72 -22.06
CA GLU A 212 -22.74 8.59 -20.79
C GLU A 212 -22.33 9.98 -20.32
N VAL A 213 -22.61 10.30 -19.06
CA VAL A 213 -22.22 11.54 -18.39
C VAL A 213 -21.50 11.17 -17.11
N ILE A 214 -20.29 11.68 -16.91
CA ILE A 214 -19.47 11.43 -15.73
C ILE A 214 -19.09 12.77 -15.12
N ALA A 215 -19.35 12.96 -13.83
CA ALA A 215 -19.00 14.17 -13.08
C ALA A 215 -18.14 13.83 -11.86
N GLY A 216 -17.19 14.69 -11.51
CA GLY A 216 -16.25 14.49 -10.40
C GLY A 216 -14.88 14.05 -10.91
N ASP A 217 -14.22 13.14 -10.22
CA ASP A 217 -12.91 12.61 -10.55
C ASP A 217 -13.01 11.68 -11.76
N ILE A 218 -12.39 12.08 -12.86
CA ILE A 218 -12.44 11.39 -14.14
C ILE A 218 -11.04 11.23 -14.72
N VAL A 219 -10.87 10.17 -15.51
CA VAL A 219 -9.66 9.96 -16.30
C VAL A 219 -9.93 10.41 -17.73
N LEU A 220 -9.26 11.47 -18.17
CA LEU A 220 -9.30 11.91 -19.55
C LEU A 220 -8.28 11.15 -20.37
N GLN A 221 -8.75 10.44 -21.39
CA GLN A 221 -7.90 9.78 -22.37
C GLN A 221 -8.49 9.97 -23.76
N ASN A 222 -7.64 9.97 -24.80
CA ASN A 222 -8.14 10.08 -26.18
C ASN A 222 -9.01 8.85 -26.53
N PRO A 223 -10.32 9.03 -26.80
CA PRO A 223 -11.20 7.91 -27.13
C PRO A 223 -10.93 7.31 -28.53
N VAL A 224 -10.26 8.04 -29.42
CA VAL A 224 -9.93 7.58 -30.77
C VAL A 224 -8.62 6.79 -30.75
N LYS A 225 -8.72 5.47 -30.57
CA LYS A 225 -7.55 4.56 -30.55
C LYS A 225 -6.65 4.68 -31.79
N GLU A 226 -7.24 4.99 -32.94
CA GLU A 226 -6.55 5.10 -34.23
C GLU A 226 -5.82 6.44 -34.44
N SER A 227 -6.04 7.45 -33.58
CA SER A 227 -5.37 8.73 -33.71
C SER A 227 -3.89 8.59 -33.35
N TYR A 228 -2.99 9.11 -34.18
CA TYR A 228 -1.56 8.95 -34.01
C TYR A 228 -0.97 10.11 -33.18
N PHE A 229 -1.16 11.36 -33.60
CA PHE A 229 -0.52 12.52 -32.97
C PHE A 229 -1.05 12.89 -31.58
N LEU A 230 -2.37 12.86 -31.37
CA LEU A 230 -2.96 13.29 -30.10
C LEU A 230 -3.03 12.12 -29.12
N LYS A 231 -2.08 12.04 -28.19
CA LYS A 231 -2.14 11.16 -27.02
C LYS A 231 -2.27 12.02 -25.77
N TYR A 232 -3.12 11.59 -24.85
CA TYR A 232 -3.19 12.13 -23.50
C TYR A 232 -3.78 11.11 -22.53
N TYR A 233 -3.31 11.12 -21.29
CA TYR A 233 -3.91 10.41 -20.15
C TYR A 233 -3.76 11.29 -18.91
N LYS A 234 -4.86 11.86 -18.41
CA LYS A 234 -4.84 12.82 -17.29
C LYS A 234 -5.87 12.47 -16.23
N ASN A 235 -5.46 12.50 -14.96
CA ASN A 235 -6.38 12.47 -13.83
C ASN A 235 -6.87 13.88 -13.52
N VAL A 236 -8.17 14.11 -13.62
CA VAL A 236 -8.77 15.44 -13.50
C VAL A 236 -10.08 15.40 -12.71
N GLN A 237 -10.53 16.55 -12.25
CA GLN A 237 -11.84 16.71 -11.63
C GLN A 237 -12.74 17.59 -12.50
N GLY A 238 -13.84 17.06 -13.02
CA GLY A 238 -14.70 17.81 -13.94
C GLY A 238 -15.91 17.04 -14.45
N LEU A 239 -16.36 17.39 -15.66
CA LEU A 239 -17.51 16.81 -16.32
C LEU A 239 -17.09 16.26 -17.69
N ALA A 240 -17.49 15.03 -17.99
CA ALA A 240 -17.37 14.43 -19.32
C ALA A 240 -18.74 13.94 -19.79
N MET A 241 -19.04 14.15 -21.06
CA MET A 241 -20.25 13.68 -21.74
C MET A 241 -19.85 12.94 -23.00
N LYS A 242 -20.47 11.79 -23.25
CA LYS A 242 -20.27 10.97 -24.42
C LYS A 242 -21.63 10.55 -24.97
N ALA A 243 -21.81 10.61 -26.28
CA ALA A 243 -23.04 10.24 -26.96
C ALA A 243 -22.73 9.36 -28.17
N HIS A 244 -23.52 8.30 -28.34
CA HIS A 244 -23.53 7.36 -29.44
C HIS A 244 -24.85 7.50 -30.19
N THR A 245 -24.80 7.87 -31.46
CA THR A 245 -25.99 8.01 -32.30
C THR A 245 -25.78 7.40 -33.67
N SER A 246 -26.84 6.84 -34.25
CA SER A 246 -26.84 6.34 -35.62
C SER A 246 -27.30 7.45 -36.56
N VAL A 247 -26.46 7.86 -37.50
CA VAL A 247 -26.76 8.90 -38.48
C VAL A 247 -27.16 8.25 -39.80
N GLY A 248 -28.46 8.11 -40.05
CA GLY A 248 -28.94 7.30 -41.18
C GLY A 248 -28.79 5.79 -40.93
N LYS A 249 -28.80 4.97 -42.00
CA LYS A 249 -28.86 3.50 -41.85
C LYS A 249 -27.52 2.84 -41.47
N ASP A 250 -26.39 3.41 -41.90
CA ASP A 250 -25.10 2.71 -41.86
C ASP A 250 -23.97 3.46 -41.12
N TRP A 251 -24.21 4.72 -40.69
CA TRP A 251 -23.20 5.50 -39.99
C TRP A 251 -23.42 5.51 -38.48
N LYS A 252 -22.33 5.28 -37.76
CA LYS A 252 -22.22 5.43 -36.31
C LYS A 252 -21.48 6.71 -36.00
N SER A 253 -22.08 7.55 -35.16
CA SER A 253 -21.51 8.79 -34.65
C SER A 253 -21.23 8.64 -33.17
N THR A 254 -20.01 8.98 -32.74
CA THR A 254 -19.64 9.09 -31.33
C THR A 254 -19.11 10.50 -31.06
N SER A 255 -19.78 11.22 -30.18
CA SER A 255 -19.39 12.56 -29.74
C SER A 255 -18.95 12.49 -28.29
N GLN A 256 -17.86 13.16 -27.92
CA GLN A 256 -17.41 13.26 -26.54
C GLN A 256 -16.93 14.69 -26.26
N VAL A 257 -17.31 15.25 -25.12
CA VAL A 257 -16.87 16.58 -24.67
C VAL A 257 -16.56 16.49 -23.18
N SER A 258 -15.46 17.08 -22.74
CA SER A 258 -15.11 17.15 -21.32
C SER A 258 -14.48 18.48 -20.94
N GLY A 259 -14.81 18.97 -19.75
CA GLY A 259 -14.17 20.14 -19.13
C GLY A 259 -13.84 19.83 -17.67
N ALA A 260 -12.59 20.06 -17.26
CA ALA A 260 -12.10 19.67 -15.94
C ALA A 260 -10.94 20.54 -15.44
N LEU A 261 -10.61 20.39 -14.16
CA LEU A 261 -9.40 20.93 -13.53
C LEU A 261 -8.37 19.80 -13.33
N ALA A 262 -7.11 20.04 -13.69
CA ALA A 262 -6.06 19.04 -13.48
C ALA A 262 -5.72 18.90 -11.99
N LYS A 263 -5.49 17.65 -11.55
CA LYS A 263 -4.97 17.37 -10.19
C LYS A 263 -3.44 17.48 -10.10
N GLY A 264 -2.73 17.29 -11.21
CA GLY A 264 -1.27 17.29 -11.25
C GLY A 264 -0.69 17.66 -12.61
N GLN A 265 0.64 17.67 -12.68
CA GLN A 265 1.41 17.93 -13.89
C GLN A 265 2.20 16.68 -14.28
N PHE A 266 2.14 16.34 -15.58
CA PHE A 266 2.93 15.25 -16.15
C PHE A 266 4.39 15.67 -16.34
N THR A 267 5.30 14.77 -16.00
CA THR A 267 6.72 14.87 -16.31
C THR A 267 7.29 13.52 -16.73
N SER A 268 8.45 13.56 -17.37
CA SER A 268 9.25 12.37 -17.60
C SER A 268 10.66 12.56 -17.06
N ALA A 269 11.09 11.63 -16.22
CA ALA A 269 12.43 11.61 -15.67
C ALA A 269 13.24 10.46 -16.26
N VAL A 270 14.51 10.73 -16.57
CA VAL A 270 15.52 9.71 -16.82
C VAL A 270 16.30 9.52 -15.52
N ILE A 271 16.34 8.29 -15.04
CA ILE A 271 17.05 7.93 -13.81
C ILE A 271 18.44 7.41 -14.19
N GLN A 272 19.47 7.96 -13.57
CA GLN A 272 20.84 7.47 -13.73
C GLN A 272 21.02 6.19 -12.89
N PRO A 273 21.24 5.02 -13.53
CA PRO A 273 21.40 3.76 -12.80
C PRO A 273 22.76 3.69 -12.09
N GLN A 274 22.85 2.83 -11.08
CA GLN A 274 24.12 2.41 -10.49
C GLN A 274 24.29 0.90 -10.70
N GLU A 275 25.53 0.44 -10.92
CA GLU A 275 25.81 -0.97 -11.20
C GLU A 275 25.29 -1.88 -10.07
N GLY A 276 24.35 -2.76 -10.39
CA GLY A 276 23.78 -3.74 -9.45
C GLY A 276 22.75 -3.20 -8.44
N VAL A 277 22.58 -1.88 -8.32
CA VAL A 277 21.76 -1.24 -7.26
C VAL A 277 20.30 -1.13 -7.68
N GLN A 278 19.39 -1.67 -6.86
CA GLN A 278 17.95 -1.74 -7.16
C GLN A 278 17.16 -0.49 -6.75
N GLY A 279 17.78 0.50 -6.11
CA GLY A 279 17.10 1.71 -5.63
C GLY A 279 17.07 1.78 -4.10
N PRO A 280 16.26 2.66 -3.49
CA PRO A 280 15.31 3.59 -4.11
C PRO A 280 15.98 4.65 -4.97
N TYR A 281 15.43 4.97 -6.15
CA TYR A 281 15.80 6.06 -7.04
C TYR A 281 14.80 7.21 -6.95
N LYS A 282 15.29 8.42 -6.70
CA LYS A 282 14.47 9.63 -6.53
C LYS A 282 13.91 10.15 -7.86
N LEU A 283 12.62 10.45 -7.88
CA LEU A 283 11.90 11.16 -8.92
C LEU A 283 11.87 12.64 -8.58
N ARG A 284 12.02 13.50 -9.59
CA ARG A 284 12.08 14.97 -9.46
C ARG A 284 11.10 15.64 -10.40
N GLY A 285 10.48 16.73 -9.95
CA GLY A 285 9.51 17.48 -10.75
C GLY A 285 10.08 18.04 -12.05
N ALA A 286 9.20 18.56 -12.90
CA ALA A 286 9.54 19.02 -14.25
C ALA A 286 10.61 20.15 -14.28
N ASN A 287 10.73 20.92 -13.19
CA ASN A 287 11.68 22.03 -13.06
C ASN A 287 12.82 21.70 -12.07
N GLY A 288 13.01 20.41 -11.74
CA GLY A 288 14.05 19.96 -10.81
C GLY A 288 13.63 19.97 -9.34
N GLU A 289 12.33 20.10 -9.05
CA GLU A 289 11.77 20.04 -7.70
C GLU A 289 12.20 18.73 -7.02
N ARG A 290 12.90 18.83 -5.89
CA ARG A 290 13.42 17.67 -5.14
C ARG A 290 12.30 16.89 -4.45
N PHE A 291 11.24 17.60 -4.05
CA PHE A 291 10.14 17.06 -3.27
C PHE A 291 8.87 17.17 -4.08
N ILE A 292 8.41 16.02 -4.54
CA ILE A 292 7.19 15.89 -5.31
C ILE A 292 6.37 14.75 -4.74
N ILE A 293 5.06 14.94 -4.67
CA ILE A 293 4.12 13.87 -4.38
C ILE A 293 3.67 13.33 -5.72
N VAL A 294 4.05 12.08 -6.01
CA VAL A 294 3.67 11.42 -7.26
C VAL A 294 2.23 10.98 -7.14
N MET A 295 1.41 11.29 -8.15
CA MET A 295 0.01 10.89 -8.20
C MET A 295 -0.06 9.36 -8.30
N ALA A 296 -0.84 8.74 -7.41
CA ALA A 296 -0.96 7.29 -7.36
C ALA A 296 -1.45 6.73 -8.72
N ASN A 297 -0.82 5.64 -9.19
CA ASN A 297 -1.11 5.01 -10.48
C ASN A 297 -0.90 5.88 -11.73
N SER A 298 -0.19 7.00 -11.62
CA SER A 298 0.16 7.82 -12.79
C SER A 298 1.44 7.35 -13.48
N GLU A 299 2.26 6.54 -12.80
CA GLU A 299 3.60 6.20 -13.24
C GLU A 299 3.64 5.09 -14.30
N ARG A 300 4.56 5.23 -15.25
CA ARG A 300 4.96 4.22 -16.24
C ARG A 300 6.47 4.16 -16.24
N VAL A 301 7.00 3.05 -15.73
CA VAL A 301 8.45 2.81 -15.65
C VAL A 301 8.86 1.96 -16.84
N TYR A 302 9.83 2.46 -17.58
CA TYR A 302 10.47 1.79 -18.71
C TYR A 302 11.91 1.44 -18.33
N LEU A 303 12.30 0.19 -18.57
CA LEU A 303 13.69 -0.24 -18.51
C LEU A 303 14.10 -0.73 -19.90
N ASP A 304 15.06 -0.05 -20.50
CA ASP A 304 15.56 -0.36 -21.86
C ASP A 304 14.42 -0.48 -22.89
N GLY A 305 13.42 0.39 -22.76
CA GLY A 305 12.23 0.44 -23.61
C GLY A 305 11.09 -0.51 -23.21
N ARG A 306 11.33 -1.46 -22.30
CA ARG A 306 10.30 -2.39 -21.77
C ARG A 306 9.51 -1.73 -20.65
N LEU A 307 8.18 -1.65 -20.79
CA LEU A 307 7.29 -1.23 -19.70
C LEU A 307 7.31 -2.28 -18.57
N LEU A 308 7.58 -1.83 -17.35
CA LEU A 308 7.62 -2.67 -16.16
C LEU A 308 6.28 -2.73 -15.43
N GLU A 309 6.04 -3.83 -14.74
CA GLU A 309 4.86 -4.01 -13.88
C GLU A 309 5.15 -3.63 -12.42
N ARG A 310 4.27 -2.82 -11.82
CA ARG A 310 4.34 -2.47 -10.40
C ARG A 310 3.85 -3.61 -9.51
N GLY A 311 4.58 -3.92 -8.45
CA GLY A 311 4.19 -4.85 -7.40
C GLY A 311 5.39 -5.39 -6.62
N PHE A 312 5.17 -5.76 -5.35
CA PHE A 312 6.22 -6.32 -4.49
C PHE A 312 6.76 -7.68 -5.01
N ASP A 313 5.93 -8.40 -5.78
CA ASP A 313 6.27 -9.63 -6.49
C ASP A 313 6.40 -9.44 -8.01
N ARG A 314 6.48 -8.20 -8.48
CA ARG A 314 6.62 -7.80 -9.90
C ARG A 314 7.96 -7.11 -10.12
N ASP A 315 8.07 -6.22 -11.11
CA ASP A 315 9.34 -5.63 -11.53
C ASP A 315 9.82 -4.50 -10.60
N TYR A 316 8.91 -3.69 -10.03
CA TYR A 316 9.28 -2.57 -9.15
C TYR A 316 8.17 -2.17 -8.16
N VAL A 317 8.54 -1.39 -7.14
CA VAL A 317 7.64 -0.68 -6.22
C VAL A 317 7.97 0.82 -6.21
N ILE A 318 6.99 1.65 -5.87
CA ILE A 318 7.11 3.10 -5.78
C ILE A 318 6.58 3.60 -4.43
N ASP A 319 7.30 4.51 -3.80
CA ASP A 319 6.81 5.33 -2.70
C ASP A 319 6.31 6.66 -3.28
N TYR A 320 4.99 6.88 -3.24
CA TYR A 320 4.35 8.07 -3.81
C TYR A 320 4.62 9.35 -3.01
N ASN A 321 4.83 9.25 -1.70
CA ASN A 321 5.11 10.39 -0.82
C ASN A 321 6.53 10.88 -1.01
N LEU A 322 7.46 9.93 -1.14
CA LEU A 322 8.86 10.24 -1.35
C LEU A 322 9.19 10.45 -2.84
N GLY A 323 8.33 10.01 -3.76
CA GLY A 323 8.66 9.98 -5.17
C GLY A 323 9.87 9.09 -5.43
N GLU A 324 9.88 7.86 -4.89
CA GLU A 324 11.05 6.97 -4.96
C GLU A 324 10.68 5.62 -5.57
N ILE A 325 11.51 5.11 -6.50
CA ILE A 325 11.30 3.81 -7.16
C ILE A 325 12.37 2.80 -6.76
N THR A 326 11.93 1.61 -6.37
CA THR A 326 12.82 0.48 -6.04
C THR A 326 12.45 -0.71 -6.92
N PHE A 327 13.42 -1.20 -7.69
CA PHE A 327 13.31 -2.41 -8.51
C PHE A 327 13.38 -3.67 -7.64
N SER A 328 12.71 -4.72 -8.06
CA SER A 328 12.78 -6.01 -7.39
C SER A 328 13.96 -6.84 -7.91
N SER A 329 14.29 -7.94 -7.24
CA SER A 329 15.28 -8.90 -7.74
C SER A 329 14.88 -9.62 -9.04
N ALA A 330 13.66 -9.35 -9.56
CA ALA A 330 13.21 -9.86 -10.85
C ALA A 330 13.93 -9.20 -12.04
N VAL A 331 14.49 -8.01 -11.83
CA VAL A 331 15.08 -7.17 -12.87
C VAL A 331 16.47 -6.72 -12.39
N ILE A 332 17.45 -6.76 -13.28
CA ILE A 332 18.83 -6.36 -12.94
C ILE A 332 19.07 -4.97 -13.50
N ILE A 333 19.51 -4.07 -12.63
CA ILE A 333 19.91 -2.71 -13.00
C ILE A 333 21.43 -2.70 -13.11
N THR A 334 21.91 -2.27 -14.27
CA THR A 334 23.34 -2.11 -14.59
C THR A 334 23.62 -0.64 -14.84
N ARG A 335 24.89 -0.22 -14.85
CA ARG A 335 25.27 1.16 -15.23
C ARG A 335 24.83 1.55 -16.64
N PHE A 336 24.53 0.57 -17.50
CA PHE A 336 24.05 0.78 -18.87
C PHE A 336 22.52 0.70 -19.01
N SER A 337 21.82 0.39 -17.92
CA SER A 337 20.36 0.26 -17.91
C SER A 337 19.69 1.63 -18.07
N ARG A 338 18.76 1.75 -19.01
CA ARG A 338 18.06 3.01 -19.23
C ARG A 338 16.74 2.98 -18.52
N ILE A 339 16.71 3.60 -17.36
CA ILE A 339 15.51 3.73 -16.55
C ILE A 339 14.84 5.04 -16.89
N ARG A 340 13.59 4.95 -17.31
CA ARG A 340 12.78 6.11 -17.63
C ARG A 340 11.42 6.02 -17.00
N VAL A 341 10.96 7.10 -16.40
CA VAL A 341 9.71 7.13 -15.64
C VAL A 341 8.88 8.30 -16.12
N ASP A 342 7.73 7.98 -16.69
CA ASP A 342 6.68 8.95 -17.03
C ASP A 342 5.68 8.95 -15.87
N TYR A 343 5.36 10.09 -15.26
CA TYR A 343 4.44 10.14 -14.11
C TYR A 343 3.82 11.54 -13.94
N GLU A 344 2.74 11.62 -13.17
CA GLU A 344 2.14 12.89 -12.75
C GLU A 344 2.52 13.17 -11.31
N PHE A 345 2.76 14.44 -10.97
CA PHE A 345 2.95 14.88 -9.59
C PHE A 345 2.02 16.04 -9.27
N ALA A 346 1.68 16.22 -8.00
CA ALA A 346 0.82 17.32 -7.57
C ALA A 346 1.45 18.67 -7.91
N ASN A 347 0.81 19.45 -8.80
CA ASN A 347 1.28 20.78 -9.19
C ASN A 347 0.58 21.82 -8.31
N GLN A 348 1.36 22.56 -7.53
CA GLN A 348 0.86 23.52 -6.55
C GLN A 348 0.95 24.98 -7.02
N PHE A 349 1.33 25.26 -8.26
CA PHE A 349 1.62 26.64 -8.67
C PHE A 349 0.40 27.39 -9.23
N TYR A 350 -0.33 26.80 -10.20
CA TYR A 350 -1.49 27.43 -10.84
C TYR A 350 -2.66 26.46 -10.97
N THR A 351 -3.88 26.98 -10.94
CA THR A 351 -5.05 26.19 -11.36
C THR A 351 -5.02 25.94 -12.87
N ARG A 352 -5.06 24.67 -13.27
CA ARG A 352 -4.99 24.24 -14.67
C ARG A 352 -6.32 23.69 -15.14
N THR A 353 -6.80 24.19 -16.28
CA THR A 353 -8.04 23.75 -16.93
C THR A 353 -7.73 22.83 -18.10
N ASN A 354 -8.50 21.75 -18.23
CA ASN A 354 -8.42 20.78 -19.32
C ASN A 354 -9.76 20.76 -20.08
N LEU A 355 -9.70 20.95 -21.39
CA LEU A 355 -10.85 20.89 -22.28
C LEU A 355 -10.57 19.87 -23.38
N SER A 356 -11.50 18.94 -23.62
CA SER A 356 -11.42 18.00 -24.73
C SER A 356 -12.74 17.90 -25.48
N ALA A 357 -12.67 17.73 -26.79
CA ALA A 357 -13.81 17.46 -27.64
C ALA A 357 -13.43 16.50 -28.77
N THR A 358 -14.21 15.44 -28.93
CA THR A 358 -14.01 14.42 -29.97
C THR A 358 -15.31 14.19 -30.72
N GLN A 359 -15.21 14.06 -32.04
CA GLN A 359 -16.28 13.60 -32.92
C GLN A 359 -15.74 12.48 -33.81
N GLN A 360 -16.35 11.30 -33.77
CA GLN A 360 -16.04 10.17 -34.65
C GLN A 360 -17.28 9.80 -35.47
N LEU A 361 -17.09 9.59 -36.77
CA LEU A 361 -18.09 9.15 -37.72
C LEU A 361 -17.55 7.94 -38.46
N SER A 362 -18.20 6.78 -38.35
CA SER A 362 -17.74 5.57 -39.02
C SER A 362 -18.85 4.74 -39.64
N ASN A 363 -18.53 4.07 -40.74
CA ASN A 363 -19.32 2.99 -41.36
C ASN A 363 -18.39 1.81 -41.69
N GLU A 364 -18.85 0.82 -42.46
CA GLU A 364 -18.03 -0.36 -42.77
C GLU A 364 -16.76 -0.07 -43.59
N HIS A 365 -16.77 1.01 -44.40
CA HIS A 365 -15.72 1.35 -45.37
C HIS A 365 -14.92 2.61 -45.01
N LEU A 366 -15.45 3.52 -44.19
CA LEU A 366 -14.89 4.84 -43.93
C LEU A 366 -15.04 5.19 -42.44
N SER A 367 -13.96 5.69 -41.84
CA SER A 367 -13.91 6.23 -40.48
C SER A 367 -13.27 7.63 -40.56
N VAL A 368 -13.95 8.63 -40.01
CA VAL A 368 -13.50 10.02 -39.93
C VAL A 368 -13.57 10.46 -38.48
N TYR A 369 -12.57 11.17 -37.99
CA TYR A 369 -12.59 11.70 -36.64
C TYR A 369 -11.97 13.09 -36.54
N PHE A 370 -12.46 13.87 -35.60
CA PHE A 370 -11.94 15.18 -35.20
C PHE A 370 -11.71 15.15 -33.70
N ASN A 371 -10.54 15.57 -33.26
CA ASN A 371 -10.19 15.68 -31.84
C ASN A 371 -9.65 17.07 -31.54
N TYR A 372 -10.04 17.62 -30.41
CA TYR A 372 -9.53 18.85 -29.86
C TYR A 372 -9.15 18.60 -28.40
N TYR A 373 -7.99 19.08 -27.99
CA TYR A 373 -7.54 19.03 -26.62
C TYR A 373 -6.83 20.33 -26.25
N GLN A 374 -7.03 20.80 -25.02
CA GLN A 374 -6.37 21.97 -24.47
C GLN A 374 -6.08 21.76 -22.97
N GLU A 375 -4.89 22.13 -22.54
CA GLU A 375 -4.51 22.35 -21.15
C GLU A 375 -4.01 23.79 -20.98
N LYS A 376 -4.53 24.52 -20.00
CA LYS A 376 -4.23 25.94 -19.81
C LYS A 376 -4.17 26.32 -18.33
N ASP A 377 -3.06 26.92 -17.92
CA ASP A 377 -2.93 27.52 -16.59
C ASP A 377 -3.71 28.83 -16.49
N ASN A 378 -4.26 29.10 -15.32
CA ASN A 378 -4.90 30.36 -15.01
C ASN A 378 -3.90 31.33 -14.36
N PRO A 379 -3.39 32.36 -15.09
CA PRO A 379 -2.47 33.34 -14.52
C PRO A 379 -3.12 34.19 -13.41
N SER A 380 -4.45 34.25 -13.34
CA SER A 380 -5.15 35.04 -12.31
C SER A 380 -5.34 34.31 -10.97
N ASN A 381 -4.93 33.04 -10.86
CA ASN A 381 -5.18 32.22 -9.68
C ASN A 381 -3.98 31.31 -9.37
N THR A 382 -3.02 31.87 -8.62
CA THR A 382 -1.88 31.16 -8.03
C THR A 382 -2.33 30.37 -6.81
N LEU A 383 -1.70 29.22 -6.56
CA LEU A 383 -2.10 28.29 -5.49
C LEU A 383 -1.11 28.25 -4.31
N ALA A 384 0.19 28.40 -4.55
CA ALA A 384 1.24 28.24 -3.53
C ALA A 384 2.01 29.52 -3.18
N PHE A 385 1.80 30.62 -3.90
CA PHE A 385 2.52 31.87 -3.71
C PHE A 385 1.66 33.06 -4.11
N ASP A 386 1.91 34.19 -3.46
CA ASP A 386 1.32 35.47 -3.81
C ASP A 386 2.27 36.23 -4.74
N LEU A 387 1.72 36.82 -5.80
CA LEU A 387 2.48 37.67 -6.73
C LEU A 387 2.15 39.13 -6.47
N ASN A 388 3.18 39.95 -6.24
CA ASN A 388 3.02 41.40 -6.25
C ASN A 388 3.16 41.97 -7.69
N GLU A 389 2.89 43.26 -7.87
CA GLU A 389 2.98 43.90 -9.19
C GLU A 389 4.37 43.82 -9.82
N SER A 390 5.43 43.87 -9.01
CA SER A 390 6.80 43.77 -9.50
C SER A 390 7.14 42.35 -9.97
N ASP A 391 6.61 41.31 -9.29
CA ASP A 391 6.78 39.92 -9.71
C ASP A 391 6.07 39.67 -11.03
N VAL A 392 4.87 40.21 -11.24
CA VAL A 392 4.15 40.09 -12.52
C VAL A 392 4.90 40.80 -13.65
N LEU A 393 5.50 41.96 -13.40
CA LEU A 393 6.32 42.65 -14.38
C LEU A 393 7.58 41.85 -14.74
N ASN A 394 8.23 41.21 -13.75
CA ASN A 394 9.36 40.32 -13.97
C ASN A 394 8.95 39.10 -14.81
N LEU A 395 7.81 38.47 -14.49
CA LEU A 395 7.24 37.36 -15.25
C LEU A 395 6.91 37.76 -16.70
N ARG A 396 6.39 38.96 -16.93
CA ARG A 396 6.15 39.50 -18.29
C ARG A 396 7.44 39.74 -19.04
N ALA A 397 8.48 40.25 -18.38
CA ALA A 397 9.76 40.54 -19.01
C ALA A 397 10.57 39.28 -19.33
N ALA A 398 10.28 38.14 -18.68
CA ALA A 398 11.00 36.89 -18.86
C ALA A 398 10.80 36.21 -20.23
N GLY A 399 9.71 36.51 -20.95
CA GLY A 399 9.38 35.84 -22.22
C GLY A 399 9.20 34.32 -22.06
N ASP A 400 9.53 33.56 -23.10
CA ASP A 400 9.44 32.09 -23.14
C ASP A 400 10.74 31.39 -22.67
N ASN A 401 11.38 31.93 -21.61
CA ASN A 401 12.65 31.45 -21.11
C ASN A 401 12.54 30.14 -20.30
N GLY A 402 12.33 29.02 -20.99
CA GLY A 402 12.31 27.68 -20.41
C GLY A 402 11.11 27.39 -19.51
N GLY A 403 10.09 28.26 -19.52
CA GLY A 403 8.88 28.12 -18.73
C GLY A 403 9.06 28.39 -17.23
N VAL A 404 10.12 29.09 -16.83
CA VAL A 404 10.43 29.43 -15.43
C VAL A 404 10.86 30.88 -15.29
N ALA A 405 10.62 31.47 -14.12
CA ALA A 405 11.10 32.80 -13.76
C ALA A 405 11.46 32.85 -12.26
N SER A 406 12.30 33.80 -11.87
CA SER A 406 12.58 34.09 -10.48
C SER A 406 11.68 35.21 -9.96
N ILE A 407 11.10 34.99 -8.79
CA ILE A 407 10.44 36.03 -7.98
C ILE A 407 11.22 36.24 -6.68
N SER A 408 10.85 37.28 -5.93
CA SER A 408 11.43 37.49 -4.61
C SER A 408 11.11 36.31 -3.68
N GLY A 409 12.13 35.75 -3.02
CA GLY A 409 11.93 34.73 -1.99
C GLY A 409 11.64 35.32 -0.61
N VAL A 410 11.40 36.63 -0.51
CA VAL A 410 11.24 37.36 0.75
C VAL A 410 9.77 37.60 1.03
N ASP A 411 9.27 37.04 2.13
CA ASP A 411 7.92 37.24 2.62
C ASP A 411 7.94 37.91 4.00
N SER A 412 7.02 38.84 4.25
CA SER A 412 6.90 39.53 5.54
C SER A 412 5.83 38.85 6.39
N THR A 413 6.20 38.41 7.59
CA THR A 413 5.31 37.73 8.54
C THR A 413 5.39 38.37 9.92
N ALA A 414 4.33 38.21 10.71
CA ALA A 414 4.43 38.42 12.15
C ALA A 414 5.44 37.42 12.75
N TYR A 415 5.99 37.75 13.92
CA TYR A 415 6.87 36.83 14.64
C TYR A 415 6.15 35.51 14.91
N ILE A 416 6.79 34.41 14.52
CA ILE A 416 6.33 33.05 14.77
C ILE A 416 7.38 32.41 15.66
N GLU A 417 6.97 32.07 16.87
CA GLU A 417 7.80 31.34 17.82
C GLU A 417 8.28 30.03 17.18
N ASN A 418 9.58 29.74 17.29
CA ASN A 418 10.25 28.56 16.71
C ASN A 418 10.31 28.50 15.18
N ALA A 419 10.06 29.60 14.45
CA ALA A 419 10.37 29.69 13.01
C ALA A 419 11.75 30.32 12.75
N VAL A 420 12.43 29.88 11.68
CA VAL A 420 13.64 30.57 11.20
C VAL A 420 13.24 31.87 10.52
N LEU A 421 13.40 32.98 11.25
CA LEU A 421 13.06 34.32 10.79
C LEU A 421 14.30 35.19 10.65
N TYR A 422 14.17 36.20 9.79
CA TYR A 422 15.22 37.12 9.40
C TYR A 422 14.81 38.56 9.70
N GLN A 423 15.78 39.38 10.02
CA GLN A 423 15.68 40.84 10.03
C GLN A 423 16.34 41.40 8.78
N LYS A 424 15.81 42.50 8.24
CA LYS A 424 16.44 43.25 7.15
C LYS A 424 17.46 44.22 7.72
N ARG A 425 18.70 44.20 7.22
CA ARG A 425 19.81 45.04 7.67
C ARG A 425 20.56 45.61 6.48
N ASP A 426 20.89 46.90 6.51
CA ASP A 426 21.70 47.51 5.45
C ASP A 426 23.19 47.29 5.70
N THR A 427 23.92 46.97 4.63
CA THR A 427 25.38 46.82 4.61
C THR A 427 25.96 47.47 3.34
N VAL A 428 27.28 47.50 3.21
CA VAL A 428 27.98 48.02 2.03
C VAL A 428 28.67 46.86 1.34
N ASN A 429 28.47 46.71 0.03
CA ASN A 429 29.13 45.66 -0.74
C ASN A 429 30.62 45.99 -0.99
N ALA A 430 31.37 45.06 -1.60
CA ALA A 430 32.79 45.26 -1.87
C ALA A 430 33.10 46.45 -2.80
N GLU A 431 32.13 46.91 -3.60
CA GLU A 431 32.24 48.09 -4.48
C GLU A 431 31.79 49.42 -3.83
N GLY A 432 31.40 49.42 -2.54
CA GLY A 432 30.97 50.63 -1.84
C GLY A 432 29.49 51.00 -1.99
N ALA A 433 28.66 50.14 -2.62
CA ALA A 433 27.23 50.35 -2.77
C ALA A 433 26.46 49.89 -1.52
N GLN A 434 25.47 50.68 -1.09
CA GLN A 434 24.54 50.28 -0.03
C GLN A 434 23.59 49.19 -0.55
N ILE A 435 23.55 48.07 0.16
CA ILE A 435 22.67 46.93 -0.13
C ILE A 435 21.95 46.51 1.16
N SER A 436 20.70 46.05 1.03
CA SER A 436 19.99 45.42 2.15
C SER A 436 20.22 43.92 2.13
N ILE A 437 20.64 43.37 3.25
CA ILE A 437 20.80 41.93 3.49
C ILE A 437 19.78 41.45 4.53
N PHE A 438 19.63 40.14 4.62
CA PHE A 438 18.78 39.50 5.59
C PHE A 438 19.63 38.67 6.55
N GLN A 439 19.53 38.97 7.83
CA GLN A 439 20.27 38.29 8.88
C GLN A 439 19.29 37.53 9.76
N GLN A 440 19.57 36.27 10.10
CA GLN A 440 18.71 35.51 11.00
C GLN A 440 18.61 36.22 12.36
N SER A 441 17.40 36.28 12.92
CA SER A 441 17.13 36.89 14.23
C SER A 441 16.01 36.13 14.94
N THR A 442 16.06 36.10 16.27
CA THR A 442 15.01 35.56 17.14
C THR A 442 14.25 36.64 17.90
N ASP A 443 14.60 37.92 17.71
CA ASP A 443 13.97 39.06 18.37
C ASP A 443 12.56 39.33 17.79
N PRO A 444 11.48 39.22 18.59
CA PRO A 444 10.12 39.42 18.13
C PRO A 444 9.81 40.78 17.50
N GLU A 445 10.59 41.83 17.79
CA GLU A 445 10.34 43.17 17.25
C GLU A 445 10.87 43.34 15.81
N VAL A 446 11.90 42.57 15.41
CA VAL A 446 12.62 42.77 14.13
C VAL A 446 12.68 41.52 13.24
N ALA A 447 12.46 40.32 13.79
CA ALA A 447 12.44 39.06 13.07
C ALA A 447 11.09 38.87 12.35
N VAL A 448 10.87 39.65 11.29
CA VAL A 448 9.59 39.75 10.56
C VAL A 448 9.68 39.27 9.11
N PHE A 449 10.82 38.72 8.68
CA PHE A 449 10.99 38.18 7.33
C PHE A 449 11.15 36.66 7.35
N ARG A 450 10.34 35.97 6.55
CA ARG A 450 10.53 34.57 6.20
C ARG A 450 11.11 34.51 4.80
N ILE A 451 12.24 33.81 4.64
CA ILE A 451 12.99 33.85 3.38
C ILE A 451 13.18 32.45 2.84
N SER A 452 12.79 32.27 1.59
CA SER A 452 13.09 31.10 0.78
C SER A 452 14.39 31.34 0.02
N PHE A 453 15.41 30.54 0.33
CA PHE A 453 16.68 30.56 -0.38
C PHE A 453 16.71 29.46 -1.45
N SER A 454 17.04 29.84 -2.68
CA SER A 454 17.31 28.90 -3.77
C SER A 454 18.81 28.77 -4.00
N GLU A 455 19.28 27.55 -4.28
CA GLU A 455 20.65 27.28 -4.67
C GLU A 455 20.86 27.76 -6.12
N VAL A 456 21.79 28.69 -6.33
CA VAL A 456 22.11 29.30 -7.64
C VAL A 456 23.48 28.87 -8.17
N GLY A 457 24.14 27.97 -7.46
CA GLY A 457 25.49 27.49 -7.76
C GLY A 457 26.58 28.36 -7.13
N THR A 458 27.74 27.75 -6.90
CA THR A 458 28.89 28.39 -6.25
C THR A 458 29.34 29.64 -7.02
N GLY A 459 29.41 30.78 -6.34
CA GLY A 459 29.85 32.06 -6.90
C GLY A 459 28.75 32.90 -7.54
N ASN A 460 27.53 32.37 -7.66
CA ASN A 460 26.37 33.07 -8.23
C ASN A 460 25.38 33.56 -7.16
N GLY A 461 25.64 33.28 -5.88
CA GLY A 461 24.79 33.64 -4.76
C GLY A 461 25.49 34.53 -3.74
N ASP A 462 24.71 35.09 -2.83
CA ASP A 462 25.20 36.00 -1.79
C ASP A 462 25.23 35.33 -0.40
N TYR A 463 24.62 34.15 -0.26
CA TYR A 463 24.42 33.44 1.00
C TYR A 463 25.02 32.03 0.96
N MET A 464 25.35 31.51 2.14
CA MET A 464 25.79 30.13 2.37
C MET A 464 24.99 29.50 3.52
N LEU A 465 24.78 28.19 3.46
CA LEU A 465 24.15 27.45 4.56
C LEU A 465 25.09 27.45 5.78
N ALA A 466 24.66 28.02 6.89
CA ALA A 466 25.44 28.14 8.12
C ALA A 466 25.15 27.01 9.11
N ASN A 467 23.86 26.72 9.36
CA ASN A 467 23.46 25.69 10.31
C ASN A 467 22.11 25.04 9.93
N THR A 468 21.87 23.82 10.41
CA THR A 468 20.58 23.12 10.30
C THR A 468 20.10 22.83 11.71
N THR A 469 18.97 23.42 12.11
CA THR A 469 18.35 23.23 13.43
C THR A 469 17.08 22.37 13.32
N SER A 470 16.49 21.98 14.46
CA SER A 470 15.17 21.33 14.53
C SER A 470 14.05 22.14 13.87
N ASN A 471 14.23 23.45 13.77
CA ASN A 471 13.27 24.41 13.26
C ASN A 471 13.49 24.82 11.78
N GLY A 472 14.61 24.40 11.16
CA GLY A 472 14.91 24.67 9.75
C GLY A 472 16.38 24.97 9.45
N ARG A 473 16.66 25.36 8.20
CA ARG A 473 18.00 25.72 7.71
C ARG A 473 18.25 27.22 7.87
N ILE A 474 19.41 27.57 8.41
CA ILE A 474 19.86 28.96 8.61
C ILE A 474 20.91 29.28 7.56
N TYR A 475 20.64 30.30 6.76
CA TYR A 475 21.55 30.88 5.77
C TYR A 475 22.16 32.18 6.28
N GLU A 476 23.45 32.35 6.03
CA GLU A 476 24.20 33.56 6.35
C GLU A 476 24.72 34.24 5.09
N TRP A 477 24.72 35.58 5.10
CA TRP A 477 25.28 36.38 4.04
C TRP A 477 26.82 36.32 4.10
N VAL A 478 27.46 35.97 2.98
CA VAL A 478 28.92 35.79 2.89
C VAL A 478 29.61 36.79 1.96
N GLY A 479 28.84 37.61 1.23
CA GLY A 479 29.35 38.57 0.26
C GLY A 479 28.68 38.42 -1.10
N THR A 480 28.60 39.50 -1.88
CA THR A 480 28.04 39.46 -3.23
C THR A 480 28.83 38.49 -4.11
N GLY A 481 28.16 37.46 -4.64
CA GLY A 481 28.80 36.43 -5.47
C GLY A 481 29.82 35.54 -4.73
N ALA A 482 29.86 35.57 -3.40
CA ALA A 482 30.75 34.74 -2.59
C ALA A 482 30.06 33.49 -2.02
N GLY A 483 28.75 33.35 -2.23
CA GLY A 483 27.92 32.25 -1.76
C GLY A 483 27.39 31.36 -2.88
N SER A 484 26.53 30.41 -2.51
CA SER A 484 25.84 29.49 -3.42
C SER A 484 24.32 29.61 -3.39
N TYR A 485 23.78 30.48 -2.54
CA TYR A 485 22.34 30.68 -2.35
C TYR A 485 21.93 32.14 -2.54
N ALA A 486 20.72 32.36 -3.05
CA ALA A 486 20.11 33.67 -3.22
C ALA A 486 18.68 33.69 -2.65
N PRO A 487 18.19 34.84 -2.11
CA PRO A 487 16.84 35.00 -1.56
C PRO A 487 15.79 35.16 -2.67
N ILE A 488 15.79 34.22 -3.61
CA ILE A 488 14.87 34.16 -4.73
C ILE A 488 14.13 32.84 -4.70
N GLN A 489 12.94 32.83 -5.28
CA GLN A 489 12.18 31.61 -5.53
C GLN A 489 12.02 31.44 -7.04
N VAL A 490 12.45 30.30 -7.56
CA VAL A 490 12.21 29.94 -8.97
C VAL A 490 10.82 29.32 -9.06
N ILE A 491 9.94 29.95 -9.83
CA ILE A 491 8.57 29.48 -10.08
C ILE A 491 8.36 29.21 -11.57
N PRO A 492 7.51 28.25 -11.95
CA PRO A 492 7.12 28.10 -13.34
C PRO A 492 6.27 29.29 -13.81
N THR A 493 6.38 29.64 -15.08
CA THR A 493 5.45 30.57 -15.74
C THR A 493 4.17 29.81 -16.14
N PRO A 494 2.99 30.47 -16.11
CA PRO A 494 1.75 29.82 -16.51
C PRO A 494 1.78 29.52 -18.00
N ASN A 495 1.52 28.28 -18.40
CA ASN A 495 1.63 27.84 -19.79
C ASN A 495 0.32 27.31 -20.37
N GLN A 496 0.30 27.13 -21.70
CA GLN A 496 -0.82 26.55 -22.44
C GLN A 496 -0.34 25.57 -23.50
N LYS A 497 -0.99 24.41 -23.58
CA LYS A 497 -0.88 23.49 -24.73
C LYS A 497 -2.23 23.23 -25.34
N ARG A 498 -2.29 23.18 -26.67
CA ARG A 498 -3.51 22.87 -27.41
C ARG A 498 -3.18 22.08 -28.66
N MET A 499 -4.06 21.16 -29.04
CA MET A 499 -3.94 20.44 -30.31
C MET A 499 -5.32 20.17 -30.90
N PHE A 500 -5.45 20.38 -32.20
CA PHE A 500 -6.56 19.94 -33.02
C PHE A 500 -6.07 18.88 -34.01
N VAL A 501 -6.80 17.77 -34.12
CA VAL A 501 -6.47 16.65 -35.01
C VAL A 501 -7.68 16.28 -35.85
N SER A 502 -7.47 16.05 -37.14
CA SER A 502 -8.46 15.53 -38.07
C SER A 502 -7.89 14.31 -38.77
N GLY A 503 -8.60 13.18 -38.74
CA GLY A 503 -8.14 11.95 -39.38
C GLY A 503 -9.22 11.23 -40.17
N LEU A 504 -8.77 10.48 -41.17
CA LEU A 504 -9.58 9.72 -42.11
C LEU A 504 -8.95 8.35 -42.34
N ARG A 505 -9.77 7.31 -42.39
CA ARG A 505 -9.37 5.93 -42.71
C ARG A 505 -10.41 5.30 -43.62
N ALA A 506 -10.00 4.86 -44.80
CA ALA A 506 -10.87 4.32 -45.84
C ALA A 506 -10.39 2.94 -46.31
N LYS A 507 -11.28 1.94 -46.33
CA LYS A 507 -11.07 0.66 -46.99
C LYS A 507 -11.35 0.83 -48.48
N ILE A 508 -10.31 0.64 -49.29
CA ILE A 508 -10.40 0.82 -50.75
C ILE A 508 -10.82 -0.49 -51.43
N GLY A 509 -10.44 -1.64 -50.85
CA GLY A 509 -10.74 -2.96 -51.38
C GLY A 509 -10.82 -4.02 -50.28
N ALA A 510 -10.64 -5.29 -50.66
CA ALA A 510 -10.64 -6.42 -49.73
C ALA A 510 -9.36 -6.49 -48.86
N TYR A 511 -8.27 -5.86 -49.31
CA TYR A 511 -6.95 -5.95 -48.66
C TYR A 511 -6.38 -4.57 -48.30
N GLU A 512 -6.72 -3.53 -49.06
CA GLU A 512 -6.12 -2.20 -48.97
C GLU A 512 -6.93 -1.23 -48.11
N GLN A 513 -6.24 -0.55 -47.20
CA GLN A 513 -6.74 0.53 -46.36
C GLN A 513 -5.82 1.75 -46.47
N VAL A 514 -6.38 2.92 -46.71
CA VAL A 514 -5.66 4.20 -46.72
C VAL A 514 -6.03 4.98 -45.48
N TYR A 515 -5.07 5.69 -44.89
CA TYR A 515 -5.34 6.60 -43.78
C TYR A 515 -4.56 7.90 -43.91
N GLN A 516 -5.10 8.95 -43.30
CA GLN A 516 -4.52 10.28 -43.24
C GLN A 516 -4.86 10.93 -41.89
N GLU A 517 -3.94 11.67 -41.30
CA GLU A 517 -4.14 12.46 -40.09
C GLU A 517 -3.41 13.80 -40.22
N LEU A 518 -4.09 14.89 -39.87
CA LEU A 518 -3.57 16.26 -39.80
C LEU A 518 -3.66 16.73 -38.35
N ALA A 519 -2.59 17.30 -37.81
CA ALA A 519 -2.56 17.86 -36.47
C ALA A 519 -2.09 19.33 -36.52
N ILE A 520 -2.70 20.19 -35.71
CA ILE A 520 -2.29 21.59 -35.51
C ILE A 520 -2.13 21.78 -34.02
N SER A 521 -0.96 22.24 -33.57
CA SER A 521 -0.66 22.46 -32.16
C SER A 521 -0.25 23.89 -31.85
N THR A 522 -0.51 24.29 -30.60
CA THR A 522 -0.05 25.54 -30.01
C THR A 522 0.59 25.22 -28.65
N LEU A 523 1.79 25.70 -28.40
CA LEU A 523 2.48 25.72 -27.11
C LEU A 523 2.88 27.16 -26.81
N ASP A 524 2.44 27.68 -25.68
CA ASP A 524 2.78 29.01 -25.17
C ASP A 524 3.35 28.79 -23.76
N GLN A 525 4.62 29.17 -23.53
CA GLN A 525 5.31 28.86 -22.27
C GLN A 525 5.06 29.91 -21.19
N ASN A 526 4.59 31.09 -21.55
CA ASN A 526 4.37 32.18 -20.62
C ASN A 526 3.16 33.06 -21.00
N LEU A 527 2.00 32.70 -20.46
CA LEU A 527 0.74 33.43 -20.65
C LEU A 527 0.75 34.88 -20.13
N TYR A 528 1.79 35.32 -19.40
CA TYR A 528 1.95 36.72 -19.04
C TYR A 528 2.62 37.55 -20.15
N SER A 529 3.51 36.96 -20.94
CA SER A 529 4.39 37.68 -21.85
C SER A 529 3.94 37.55 -23.30
N PRO A 530 3.90 38.65 -24.08
CA PRO A 530 3.74 38.58 -25.53
C PRO A 530 5.09 38.45 -26.27
N ILE A 531 6.21 38.37 -25.54
CA ILE A 531 7.54 38.22 -26.11
C ILE A 531 7.67 36.76 -26.58
N ASP A 532 8.20 36.57 -27.80
CA ASP A 532 8.44 35.27 -28.44
C ASP A 532 7.22 34.49 -28.96
N ASP A 533 5.98 35.00 -28.83
CA ASP A 533 4.73 34.34 -29.30
C ASP A 533 4.67 33.91 -30.80
N ALA A 534 5.59 34.39 -31.64
CA ALA A 534 5.63 34.09 -33.07
C ALA A 534 5.95 32.62 -33.38
N ASP A 535 6.52 31.86 -32.44
CA ASP A 535 6.89 30.46 -32.60
C ASP A 535 5.95 29.47 -31.90
N ASN A 536 4.85 29.95 -31.31
CA ASN A 536 3.94 29.13 -30.51
C ASN A 536 3.15 28.07 -31.29
N SER A 537 3.00 28.19 -32.62
CA SER A 537 2.07 27.33 -33.41
C SER A 537 2.74 26.53 -34.53
N GLY A 538 2.38 25.25 -34.64
CA GLY A 538 2.85 24.35 -35.69
C GLY A 538 1.78 23.37 -36.17
N PHE A 539 2.08 22.63 -37.23
CA PHE A 539 1.26 21.54 -37.76
C PHE A 539 2.08 20.28 -38.06
N ALA A 540 1.41 19.14 -38.10
CA ALA A 540 1.95 17.86 -38.56
C ALA A 540 0.95 17.14 -39.47
N TRP A 541 1.47 16.27 -40.32
CA TRP A 541 0.69 15.45 -41.24
C TRP A 541 1.25 14.04 -41.28
N LYS A 542 0.38 13.03 -41.27
CA LYS A 542 0.73 11.64 -41.50
C LYS A 542 -0.24 10.99 -42.47
N GLY A 543 0.26 10.23 -43.43
CA GLY A 543 -0.57 9.46 -44.35
C GLY A 543 0.07 8.12 -44.68
N GLY A 544 -0.75 7.11 -44.95
CA GLY A 544 -0.24 5.80 -45.31
C GLY A 544 -1.24 4.87 -45.97
N VAL A 545 -0.71 3.79 -46.54
CA VAL A 545 -1.45 2.71 -47.18
C VAL A 545 -1.02 1.40 -46.53
N VAL A 546 -1.99 0.63 -46.06
CA VAL A 546 -1.81 -0.70 -45.46
C VAL A 546 -2.47 -1.72 -46.38
N SER A 547 -1.74 -2.77 -46.73
CA SER A 547 -2.24 -3.96 -47.41
C SER A 547 -2.11 -5.13 -46.47
N SER A 548 -3.20 -5.81 -46.13
CA SER A 548 -3.19 -6.93 -45.16
C SER A 548 -3.77 -8.21 -45.75
N GLY A 549 -3.11 -9.34 -45.50
CA GLY A 549 -3.67 -10.67 -45.78
C GLY A 549 -3.71 -11.06 -47.26
N ARG A 550 -2.92 -10.44 -48.13
CA ARG A 550 -2.88 -10.81 -49.55
C ARG A 550 -2.07 -12.09 -49.75
N GLU A 551 -2.70 -13.13 -50.29
CA GLU A 551 -1.98 -14.35 -50.66
C GLU A 551 -1.20 -14.16 -51.97
N ILE A 552 0.00 -14.73 -52.05
CA ILE A 552 0.83 -14.71 -53.25
C ILE A 552 1.00 -16.13 -53.78
N SER A 553 0.76 -16.29 -55.08
CA SER A 553 0.68 -17.58 -55.76
C SER A 553 1.95 -18.44 -55.67
N PHE A 554 3.14 -17.85 -55.60
CA PHE A 554 4.40 -18.59 -55.49
C PHE A 554 4.78 -18.98 -54.05
N LEU A 555 4.07 -18.46 -53.03
CA LEU A 555 4.34 -18.72 -51.61
C LEU A 555 3.05 -18.98 -50.83
N ALA A 556 2.31 -20.01 -51.24
CA ALA A 556 1.02 -20.38 -50.66
C ALA A 556 1.13 -20.59 -49.13
N GLY A 557 0.17 -20.03 -48.38
CA GLY A 557 0.14 -20.09 -46.91
C GLY A 557 0.96 -19.01 -46.20
N TYR A 558 1.58 -18.07 -46.93
CA TYR A 558 2.24 -16.89 -46.38
C TYR A 558 1.51 -15.62 -46.84
N PRO A 559 0.43 -15.20 -46.14
CA PRO A 559 -0.19 -13.91 -46.39
C PRO A 559 0.83 -12.77 -46.24
N VAL A 560 0.73 -11.81 -47.15
CA VAL A 560 1.61 -10.64 -47.20
C VAL A 560 0.92 -9.47 -46.54
N ASN A 561 1.67 -8.83 -45.64
CA ASN A 561 1.32 -7.56 -45.04
C ASN A 561 2.34 -6.52 -45.52
N ALA A 562 1.87 -5.38 -45.98
CA ALA A 562 2.72 -4.28 -46.40
C ALA A 562 2.15 -2.96 -45.91
N GLU A 563 3.01 -2.03 -45.53
CA GLU A 563 2.65 -0.70 -45.06
C GLU A 563 3.60 0.33 -45.65
N LEU A 564 3.05 1.41 -46.19
CA LEU A 564 3.79 2.56 -46.69
C LEU A 564 3.27 3.81 -45.99
N THR A 565 4.14 4.57 -45.35
CA THR A 565 3.75 5.76 -44.58
C THR A 565 4.69 6.92 -44.86
N TYR A 566 4.13 8.12 -44.83
CA TYR A 566 4.89 9.37 -44.82
C TYR A 566 4.34 10.28 -43.73
N GLU A 567 5.26 10.93 -43.02
CA GLU A 567 4.98 11.81 -41.90
C GLU A 567 5.82 13.09 -42.04
N PHE A 568 5.20 14.22 -41.74
CA PHE A 568 5.78 15.54 -41.82
C PHE A 568 5.40 16.33 -40.57
N ASP A 569 6.40 16.76 -39.80
CA ASP A 569 6.23 17.67 -38.68
C ASP A 569 6.85 19.03 -39.05
N SER A 570 6.08 20.10 -38.92
CA SER A 570 6.61 21.45 -39.11
C SER A 570 7.51 21.87 -37.93
N ARG A 571 8.29 22.95 -38.13
CA ARG A 571 9.29 23.43 -37.16
C ARG A 571 8.76 23.57 -35.73
N TYR A 572 7.56 24.11 -35.56
CA TYR A 572 6.96 24.47 -34.27
C TYR A 572 5.90 23.46 -33.82
N PHE A 573 5.82 22.30 -34.46
CA PHE A 573 4.88 21.26 -34.03
C PHE A 573 5.31 20.68 -32.67
N THR A 574 4.41 20.79 -31.70
CA THR A 574 4.57 20.21 -30.37
C THR A 574 3.44 19.21 -30.08
N PHE A 575 3.75 18.17 -29.32
CA PHE A 575 2.76 17.16 -28.89
C PHE A 575 2.24 17.46 -27.48
N ILE A 576 1.03 16.97 -27.18
CA ILE A 576 0.44 17.07 -25.82
C ILE A 576 1.17 16.10 -24.88
N ASP A 577 0.91 14.80 -25.05
CA ASP A 577 1.75 13.74 -24.50
C ASP A 577 2.45 13.01 -25.64
N ARG A 578 3.49 12.24 -25.31
CA ARG A 578 4.27 11.55 -26.32
C ARG A 578 3.41 10.54 -27.11
N PHE A 579 3.55 10.58 -28.43
CA PHE A 579 2.96 9.61 -29.35
C PHE A 579 3.94 8.58 -29.95
N ARG A 580 5.26 8.80 -29.82
CA ARG A 580 6.32 7.85 -30.23
C ARG A 580 6.86 7.03 -29.04
N SER A 581 7.70 6.03 -29.28
CA SER A 581 8.38 5.32 -28.19
C SER A 581 9.35 6.26 -27.44
N ALA A 582 9.65 5.93 -26.18
CA ALA A 582 10.56 6.72 -25.35
C ALA A 582 11.97 6.85 -25.94
N ASP A 583 12.38 5.85 -26.71
CA ASP A 583 13.70 5.68 -27.28
C ASP A 583 13.76 6.08 -28.77
N TYR A 584 12.66 6.58 -29.33
CA TYR A 584 12.51 6.83 -30.76
C TYR A 584 13.65 7.70 -31.32
N ASP A 585 13.90 8.86 -30.72
CA ASP A 585 14.94 9.79 -31.18
C ASP A 585 16.35 9.25 -30.97
N ARG A 586 16.57 8.56 -29.84
CA ARG A 586 17.85 7.92 -29.56
C ARG A 586 18.20 6.93 -30.64
N ASP A 587 17.26 6.09 -31.07
CA ASP A 587 17.48 5.07 -32.11
C ASP A 587 17.93 5.67 -33.47
N TRP A 588 17.91 6.99 -33.64
CA TRP A 588 18.53 7.73 -34.76
C TRP A 588 19.93 8.29 -34.46
N GLY A 589 20.55 7.92 -33.35
CA GLY A 589 21.81 8.53 -32.87
C GLY A 589 21.64 10.00 -32.47
N TYR A 590 20.41 10.46 -32.22
CA TYR A 590 20.11 11.85 -31.89
C TYR A 590 19.83 12.01 -30.39
N ASP A 591 20.66 12.83 -29.73
CA ASP A 591 20.47 13.20 -28.33
C ASP A 591 19.60 14.46 -28.21
N VAL A 592 18.33 14.24 -27.84
CA VAL A 592 17.33 15.31 -27.65
C VAL A 592 17.72 16.23 -26.48
N PHE A 593 18.46 15.75 -25.48
CA PHE A 593 18.82 16.55 -24.32
C PHE A 593 19.99 17.50 -24.58
N ALA A 594 20.85 17.17 -25.55
CA ALA A 594 21.94 18.03 -26.01
C ALA A 594 21.49 19.08 -27.06
N ASP A 595 20.34 18.90 -27.71
CA ASP A 595 19.83 19.85 -28.71
C ASP A 595 19.20 21.08 -28.05
N THR A 596 19.88 22.21 -28.20
CA THR A 596 19.42 23.52 -27.72
C THR A 596 18.28 24.10 -28.57
N LEU A 597 18.05 23.58 -29.77
CA LEU A 597 16.98 24.01 -30.68
C LEU A 597 15.90 22.93 -30.78
N LYS A 598 14.92 22.97 -29.88
CA LYS A 598 13.83 21.97 -29.79
C LYS A 598 12.89 21.96 -31.01
N THR A 599 12.85 23.03 -31.80
CA THR A 599 11.89 23.26 -32.89
C THR A 599 12.54 23.08 -34.27
N ARG A 600 12.29 21.94 -34.93
CA ARG A 600 12.87 21.58 -36.24
C ARG A 600 11.83 20.87 -37.09
N GLN A 601 11.89 21.09 -38.40
CA GLN A 601 11.09 20.32 -39.35
C GLN A 601 11.57 18.87 -39.38
N ASP A 602 10.65 17.92 -39.40
CA ASP A 602 10.91 16.48 -39.41
C ASP A 602 10.14 15.82 -40.57
N GLN A 603 10.80 14.95 -41.33
CA GLN A 603 10.20 14.22 -42.44
C GLN A 603 10.57 12.75 -42.31
N ILE A 604 9.57 11.88 -42.23
CA ILE A 604 9.78 10.44 -42.04
C ILE A 604 9.02 9.70 -43.13
N PHE A 605 9.72 8.83 -43.85
CA PHE A 605 9.15 7.88 -44.78
C PHE A 605 9.43 6.47 -44.26
N SER A 606 8.39 5.64 -44.16
CA SER A 606 8.55 4.24 -43.74
C SER A 606 7.87 3.30 -44.72
N ALA A 607 8.56 2.22 -45.07
CA ALA A 607 8.04 1.11 -45.87
C ALA A 607 8.30 -0.20 -45.12
N GLN A 608 7.27 -1.01 -44.93
CA GLN A 608 7.36 -2.30 -44.27
C GLN A 608 6.71 -3.38 -45.14
N VAL A 609 7.31 -4.56 -45.18
CA VAL A 609 6.76 -5.74 -45.85
C VAL A 609 7.04 -6.97 -44.99
N GLY A 610 6.03 -7.82 -44.81
CA GLY A 610 6.14 -9.03 -44.03
C GLY A 610 5.35 -10.20 -44.60
N LEU A 611 5.89 -11.39 -44.38
CA LEU A 611 5.32 -12.67 -44.75
C LEU A 611 5.13 -13.47 -43.46
N ARG A 612 3.91 -13.90 -43.13
CA ARG A 612 3.66 -14.67 -41.90
C ARG A 612 2.78 -15.88 -42.17
N LYS A 613 3.30 -17.07 -41.91
CA LYS A 613 2.52 -18.31 -41.97
C LYS A 613 1.90 -18.66 -40.62
N ASP A 614 2.70 -18.57 -39.56
CA ASP A 614 2.31 -18.82 -38.18
C ASP A 614 3.24 -18.07 -37.22
N ASP A 615 3.08 -18.26 -35.90
CA ASP A 615 3.87 -17.58 -34.86
C ASP A 615 5.36 -17.93 -34.86
N ARG A 616 5.75 -19.03 -35.54
CA ARG A 616 7.14 -19.53 -35.59
C ARG A 616 7.76 -19.42 -36.98
N ASN A 617 6.98 -19.06 -37.99
CA ASN A 617 7.38 -19.00 -39.39
C ASN A 617 6.92 -17.70 -40.03
N GLY A 618 7.86 -16.77 -40.17
CA GLY A 618 7.61 -15.50 -40.84
C GLY A 618 8.85 -14.63 -40.93
N GLY A 619 8.73 -13.54 -41.68
CA GLY A 619 9.76 -12.53 -41.80
C GLY A 619 9.14 -11.16 -42.03
N GLN A 620 9.77 -10.11 -41.54
CA GLN A 620 9.39 -8.72 -41.76
C GLN A 620 10.66 -7.92 -42.04
N TYR A 621 10.60 -7.11 -43.10
CA TYR A 621 11.61 -6.12 -43.42
C TYR A 621 10.98 -4.73 -43.36
N GLY A 622 11.67 -3.80 -42.71
CA GLY A 622 11.29 -2.40 -42.61
C GLY A 622 12.43 -1.51 -43.08
N LEU A 623 12.08 -0.45 -43.80
CA LEU A 623 12.97 0.63 -44.19
C LEU A 623 12.33 1.94 -43.72
N THR A 624 13.04 2.73 -42.93
CA THR A 624 12.63 4.07 -42.54
C THR A 624 13.71 5.07 -42.93
N VAL A 625 13.33 6.17 -43.56
CA VAL A 625 14.20 7.29 -43.90
C VAL A 625 13.69 8.50 -43.13
N ARG A 626 14.56 9.17 -42.37
CA ARG A 626 14.22 10.34 -41.59
C ARG A 626 15.16 11.50 -41.88
N ASN A 627 14.57 12.67 -42.08
CA ASN A 627 15.28 13.93 -42.22
C ASN A 627 14.71 14.95 -41.24
N ARG A 628 15.46 15.25 -40.17
CA ARG A 628 15.18 16.30 -39.19
C ARG A 628 16.26 17.36 -39.30
N ALA A 629 15.87 18.56 -39.71
CA ALA A 629 16.80 19.60 -40.16
C ALA A 629 18.03 19.80 -39.24
N GLN A 630 19.24 19.60 -39.79
CA GLN A 630 20.57 19.72 -39.15
C GLN A 630 20.96 18.64 -38.12
N VAL A 631 20.05 17.78 -37.67
CA VAL A 631 20.31 16.84 -36.57
C VAL A 631 20.07 15.38 -36.93
N VAL A 632 19.21 15.10 -37.91
CA VAL A 632 19.03 13.74 -38.44
C VAL A 632 18.95 13.80 -39.96
N ALA A 633 19.80 13.05 -40.64
CA ALA A 633 19.70 12.71 -42.05
C ALA A 633 20.07 11.23 -42.16
N GLY A 634 19.10 10.37 -41.85
CA GLY A 634 19.39 8.97 -41.58
C GLY A 634 18.47 7.97 -42.27
N VAL A 635 18.98 6.73 -42.35
CA VAL A 635 18.26 5.57 -42.85
C VAL A 635 18.33 4.45 -41.82
N GLN A 636 17.18 3.90 -41.46
CA GLN A 636 17.01 2.74 -40.61
C GLN A 636 16.52 1.54 -41.42
N GLN A 637 17.07 0.37 -41.14
CA GLN A 637 16.64 -0.91 -41.71
C GLN A 637 16.41 -1.90 -40.58
N GLU A 638 15.28 -2.59 -40.61
CA GLU A 638 14.90 -3.61 -39.64
C GLU A 638 14.60 -4.92 -40.36
N LEU A 639 15.15 -6.03 -39.87
CA LEU A 639 14.90 -7.36 -40.39
C LEU A 639 14.63 -8.33 -39.23
N ASN A 640 13.38 -8.77 -39.13
CA ASN A 640 12.93 -9.78 -38.19
C ASN A 640 12.63 -11.08 -38.95
N LEU A 641 13.25 -12.18 -38.54
CA LEU A 641 13.06 -13.50 -39.12
C LEU A 641 12.79 -14.52 -38.01
N GLY A 642 11.76 -15.34 -38.19
CA GLY A 642 11.47 -16.49 -37.36
C GLY A 642 11.25 -17.70 -38.24
N HIS A 643 12.01 -18.77 -38.00
CA HIS A 643 11.83 -20.00 -38.74
C HIS A 643 12.08 -21.23 -37.88
N ARG A 644 11.23 -22.25 -38.05
CA ARG A 644 11.39 -23.55 -37.44
C ARG A 644 11.84 -24.58 -38.47
N ILE A 645 13.02 -25.16 -38.26
CA ILE A 645 13.57 -26.24 -39.10
C ILE A 645 13.62 -27.51 -38.25
N GLY A 646 12.58 -28.35 -38.36
CA GLY A 646 12.44 -29.56 -37.53
C GLY A 646 12.37 -29.20 -36.03
N PRO A 647 13.28 -29.74 -35.18
CA PRO A 647 13.32 -29.44 -33.75
C PRO A 647 14.06 -28.14 -33.40
N MET A 648 14.66 -27.47 -34.39
CA MET A 648 15.40 -26.23 -34.19
C MET A 648 14.52 -25.02 -34.51
N GLU A 649 14.55 -24.02 -33.64
CA GLU A 649 13.93 -22.72 -33.84
C GLU A 649 15.03 -21.67 -33.93
N VAL A 650 14.97 -20.84 -34.98
CA VAL A 650 15.89 -19.72 -35.21
C VAL A 650 15.08 -18.44 -35.22
N LYS A 651 15.51 -17.48 -34.39
CA LYS A 651 14.99 -16.11 -34.37
C LYS A 651 16.13 -15.14 -34.61
N SER A 652 15.92 -14.21 -35.54
CA SER A 652 16.88 -13.18 -35.91
C SER A 652 16.18 -11.84 -35.89
N SER A 653 16.73 -10.87 -35.16
CA SER A 653 16.28 -9.47 -35.18
C SER A 653 17.50 -8.61 -35.47
N ASN A 654 17.47 -7.85 -36.55
CA ASN A 654 18.57 -7.01 -36.99
C ASN A 654 18.06 -5.60 -37.21
N PHE A 655 18.81 -4.62 -36.73
CA PHE A 655 18.56 -3.21 -36.88
C PHE A 655 19.87 -2.56 -37.33
N LEU A 656 19.81 -1.79 -38.41
CA LEU A 656 20.91 -0.99 -38.91
C LEU A 656 20.43 0.44 -39.04
N MET A 657 21.20 1.39 -38.53
CA MET A 657 20.98 2.81 -38.71
C MET A 657 22.27 3.47 -39.18
N THR A 658 22.14 4.38 -40.13
CA THR A 658 23.16 5.38 -40.46
C THR A 658 22.53 6.75 -40.34
N ASN A 659 23.24 7.72 -39.78
CA ASN A 659 22.78 9.11 -39.63
C ASN A 659 23.94 10.07 -39.91
N GLN A 660 23.78 10.95 -40.90
CA GLN A 660 24.83 11.87 -41.36
C GLN A 660 24.37 13.35 -41.32
N PRO A 661 24.16 13.92 -40.13
CA PRO A 661 23.97 15.36 -39.97
C PRO A 661 25.29 16.12 -40.19
N THR A 662 25.26 17.45 -40.05
CA THR A 662 26.45 18.28 -40.28
C THR A 662 27.47 18.11 -39.14
N GLY A 663 28.70 17.69 -39.47
CA GLY A 663 29.84 17.63 -38.55
C GLY A 663 30.07 16.30 -37.84
N TYR A 664 29.13 15.36 -37.88
CA TYR A 664 29.31 14.02 -37.31
C TYR A 664 28.57 12.95 -38.12
N HIS A 665 29.07 11.72 -38.05
CA HIS A 665 28.47 10.53 -38.66
C HIS A 665 28.19 9.52 -37.56
N SER A 666 26.96 9.02 -37.49
CA SER A 666 26.56 7.99 -36.53
C SER A 666 26.16 6.72 -37.25
N GLU A 667 26.67 5.59 -36.76
CA GLU A 667 26.30 4.26 -37.21
C GLU A 667 25.80 3.45 -36.03
N TRP A 668 24.81 2.60 -36.28
CA TRP A 668 24.26 1.75 -35.25
C TRP A 668 23.83 0.41 -35.83
N LEU A 669 24.50 -0.65 -35.41
CA LEU A 669 24.11 -2.03 -35.68
C LEU A 669 23.63 -2.68 -34.37
N ARG A 670 22.38 -3.13 -34.32
CA ARG A 670 21.87 -4.02 -33.27
C ARG A 670 21.48 -5.35 -33.90
N SER A 671 21.96 -6.46 -33.36
CA SER A 671 21.65 -7.78 -33.88
C SER A 671 21.41 -8.74 -32.73
N SER A 672 20.34 -9.53 -32.82
CA SER A 672 19.94 -10.53 -31.83
C SER A 672 19.64 -11.82 -32.56
N GLN A 673 20.50 -12.82 -32.37
CA GLN A 673 20.43 -14.14 -33.01
C GLN A 673 20.20 -15.19 -31.93
N GLN A 674 19.06 -15.88 -31.99
CA GLN A 674 18.74 -16.97 -31.07
C GLN A 674 18.54 -18.26 -31.85
N ILE A 675 19.24 -19.31 -31.43
CA ILE A 675 19.07 -20.67 -31.95
C ILE A 675 18.78 -21.57 -30.75
N GLN A 676 17.69 -22.34 -30.82
CA GLN A 676 17.29 -23.23 -29.72
C GLN A 676 16.67 -24.53 -30.22
N LEU A 677 16.83 -25.60 -29.45
CA LEU A 677 16.13 -26.87 -29.69
C LEU A 677 14.83 -26.89 -28.90
N VAL A 678 13.67 -26.97 -29.56
CA VAL A 678 12.34 -26.81 -28.91
C VAL A 678 11.61 -28.12 -28.61
N ASP A 679 11.96 -29.22 -29.27
CA ASP A 679 11.28 -30.52 -29.13
C ASP A 679 11.89 -31.42 -28.04
N TRP A 680 12.95 -30.98 -27.37
CA TRP A 680 13.60 -31.73 -26.30
C TRP A 680 13.04 -31.37 -24.93
N VAL A 681 13.11 -32.32 -23.99
CA VAL A 681 12.70 -32.11 -22.58
C VAL A 681 13.58 -31.04 -21.91
N LEU A 682 14.84 -30.98 -22.31
CA LEU A 682 15.75 -29.88 -22.02
C LEU A 682 16.05 -29.18 -23.34
N ARG A 683 15.78 -27.88 -23.40
CA ARG A 683 15.90 -27.03 -24.58
C ARG A 683 17.17 -26.18 -24.43
N PRO A 684 18.35 -26.69 -24.82
CA PRO A 684 19.53 -25.85 -24.88
C PRO A 684 19.35 -24.82 -26.01
N GLY A 685 19.87 -23.63 -25.77
CA GLY A 685 19.89 -22.57 -26.74
C GLY A 685 21.11 -21.68 -26.57
N TYR A 686 21.35 -20.93 -27.63
CA TYR A 686 22.40 -19.93 -27.69
C TYR A 686 21.80 -18.65 -28.24
N HIS A 687 21.98 -17.56 -27.50
CA HIS A 687 21.58 -16.22 -27.89
C HIS A 687 22.83 -15.35 -27.98
N PHE A 688 23.07 -14.82 -29.18
CA PHE A 688 24.11 -13.82 -29.42
C PHE A 688 23.43 -12.48 -29.63
N SER A 689 23.83 -11.47 -28.86
CA SER A 689 23.38 -10.11 -29.06
C SER A 689 24.54 -9.15 -29.14
N LEU A 690 24.46 -8.20 -30.05
CA LEU A 690 25.38 -7.08 -30.13
C LEU A 690 24.58 -5.79 -30.29
N ASP A 691 25.16 -4.73 -29.77
CA ASP A 691 24.67 -3.37 -29.89
C ASP A 691 25.89 -2.49 -30.09
N HIS A 692 26.18 -2.16 -31.36
CA HIS A 692 27.35 -1.38 -31.77
C HIS A 692 26.86 -0.02 -32.28
N ASN A 693 26.91 0.98 -31.42
CA ASN A 693 26.70 2.37 -31.79
C ASN A 693 28.03 3.14 -31.77
N THR A 694 28.28 3.94 -32.79
CA THR A 694 29.42 4.86 -32.82
C THR A 694 29.01 6.19 -33.41
N THR A 695 29.54 7.27 -32.85
CA THR A 695 29.45 8.62 -33.42
C THR A 695 30.87 9.11 -33.67
N THR A 696 31.19 9.40 -34.92
CA THR A 696 32.52 9.83 -35.37
C THR A 696 32.46 11.26 -35.89
N ASP A 697 33.54 12.01 -35.68
CA ASP A 697 33.77 13.30 -36.34
C ASP A 697 33.99 13.08 -37.85
N VAL A 698 33.38 13.92 -38.69
CA VAL A 698 33.50 13.76 -40.16
C VAL A 698 34.86 14.20 -40.70
N ASP A 699 35.52 15.15 -40.03
CA ASP A 699 36.79 15.74 -40.47
C ASP A 699 37.99 14.97 -39.90
N THR A 700 37.94 14.53 -38.64
CA THR A 700 39.06 13.82 -37.97
C THR A 700 38.94 12.30 -37.99
N GLU A 701 37.75 11.76 -38.31
CA GLU A 701 37.41 10.32 -38.20
C GLU A 701 37.53 9.73 -36.78
N GLU A 702 37.74 10.58 -35.76
CA GLU A 702 37.82 10.14 -34.37
C GLU A 702 36.44 9.72 -33.84
N VAL A 703 36.39 8.63 -33.06
CA VAL A 703 35.17 8.21 -32.36
C VAL A 703 34.94 9.16 -31.17
N LEU A 704 33.94 10.03 -31.30
CA LEU A 704 33.58 11.04 -30.32
C LEU A 704 32.79 10.45 -29.15
N SER A 705 31.83 9.57 -29.43
CA SER A 705 30.94 8.98 -28.43
C SER A 705 30.33 7.66 -28.89
N THR A 706 29.76 6.92 -27.94
CA THR A 706 28.92 5.75 -28.19
C THR A 706 27.76 5.76 -27.20
N LEU A 707 26.54 5.47 -27.68
CA LEU A 707 25.39 5.25 -26.81
C LEU A 707 25.41 3.87 -26.14
N MET A 708 26.00 2.90 -26.82
CA MET A 708 26.12 1.51 -26.40
C MET A 708 27.08 0.80 -27.37
N TYR A 709 28.09 0.10 -26.86
CA TYR A 709 28.95 -0.74 -27.68
C TYR A 709 29.27 -2.03 -26.94
N PHE A 710 28.55 -3.12 -27.24
CA PHE A 710 28.82 -4.43 -26.63
C PHE A 710 28.61 -5.62 -27.55
N ASP A 711 29.30 -6.71 -27.17
CA ASP A 711 29.03 -8.08 -27.62
C ASP A 711 28.62 -8.91 -26.41
N ALA A 712 27.53 -9.68 -26.52
CA ALA A 712 27.01 -10.53 -25.47
C ALA A 712 26.69 -11.94 -25.99
N HIS A 713 27.23 -12.93 -25.29
CA HIS A 713 27.02 -14.36 -25.55
C HIS A 713 26.24 -14.95 -24.39
N ASP A 714 25.00 -15.37 -24.63
CA ASP A 714 24.13 -16.03 -23.66
C ASP A 714 23.97 -17.52 -24.03
N PHE A 715 24.56 -18.38 -23.21
CA PHE A 715 24.38 -19.82 -23.30
C PHE A 715 23.34 -20.23 -22.27
N PHE A 716 22.22 -20.79 -22.72
CA PHE A 716 21.13 -21.13 -21.83
C PHE A 716 20.59 -22.54 -22.02
N VAL A 717 19.96 -23.05 -20.97
CA VAL A 717 19.17 -24.27 -21.00
C VAL A 717 17.87 -24.04 -20.26
N GLU A 718 16.75 -24.36 -20.90
CA GLU A 718 15.43 -24.29 -20.27
C GLU A 718 14.70 -25.63 -20.32
N SER A 719 13.79 -25.83 -19.37
CA SER A 719 12.87 -26.98 -19.35
C SER A 719 11.82 -26.87 -20.45
N GLY A 720 11.43 -28.00 -21.06
CA GLY A 720 10.24 -28.07 -21.91
C GLY A 720 8.93 -27.99 -21.12
N ASP A 721 7.86 -27.58 -21.82
CA ASP A 721 6.55 -27.24 -21.21
C ASP A 721 5.85 -28.42 -20.50
N SER A 722 6.27 -29.66 -20.77
CA SER A 722 5.69 -30.88 -20.19
C SER A 722 6.20 -31.22 -18.78
N LEU A 723 7.21 -30.51 -18.26
CA LEU A 723 7.80 -30.81 -16.96
C LEU A 723 7.06 -30.13 -15.80
N LYS A 724 6.88 -30.84 -14.68
CA LYS A 724 6.35 -30.26 -13.43
C LYS A 724 7.31 -29.28 -12.74
N THR A 725 8.58 -29.33 -13.13
CA THR A 725 9.60 -28.36 -12.76
C THR A 725 9.98 -27.62 -14.02
N THR A 726 9.66 -26.33 -14.05
CA THR A 726 10.12 -25.44 -15.10
C THR A 726 11.34 -24.68 -14.60
N PHE A 727 12.40 -24.62 -15.37
CA PHE A 727 13.59 -23.86 -15.03
C PHE A 727 14.27 -23.27 -16.27
N ARG A 728 15.08 -22.25 -16.05
CA ARG A 728 16.00 -21.67 -17.03
C ARG A 728 17.29 -21.30 -16.34
N ALA A 729 18.42 -21.67 -16.93
CA ALA A 729 19.75 -21.29 -16.47
C ALA A 729 20.49 -20.62 -17.64
N ASP A 730 21.08 -19.46 -17.38
CA ASP A 730 21.78 -18.63 -18.37
C ASP A 730 23.20 -18.35 -17.88
N TYR A 731 24.17 -18.42 -18.80
CA TYR A 731 25.52 -17.93 -18.62
C TYR A 731 25.82 -16.89 -19.70
N ILE A 732 25.95 -15.65 -19.25
CA ILE A 732 26.06 -14.48 -20.11
C ILE A 732 27.47 -13.90 -19.96
N LEU A 733 28.19 -13.84 -21.07
CA LEU A 733 29.45 -13.14 -21.20
C LEU A 733 29.22 -11.86 -22.01
N ARG A 734 29.49 -10.70 -21.42
CA ARG A 734 29.33 -9.41 -22.09
C ARG A 734 30.63 -8.61 -22.04
N LYS A 735 31.01 -8.04 -23.18
CA LYS A 735 32.19 -7.17 -23.33
C LYS A 735 31.75 -5.84 -23.91
N ASP A 736 32.05 -4.77 -23.19
CA ASP A 736 31.72 -3.41 -23.61
C ASP A 736 32.99 -2.64 -24.02
N LYS A 737 32.83 -1.68 -24.93
CA LYS A 737 33.88 -0.72 -25.32
C LYS A 737 33.39 0.71 -25.15
N LEU A 738 34.31 1.62 -24.91
CA LEU A 738 34.07 3.06 -24.91
C LEU A 738 35.16 3.79 -25.71
N PRO A 739 34.87 4.97 -26.28
CA PRO A 739 35.87 5.79 -26.94
C PRO A 739 36.87 6.35 -25.91
N VAL A 740 38.16 6.16 -26.20
CA VAL A 740 39.31 6.70 -25.49
C VAL A 740 40.28 7.22 -26.54
N ASP A 741 40.68 8.49 -26.43
CA ASP A 741 41.59 9.15 -27.38
C ASP A 741 41.18 8.94 -28.86
N GLY A 742 39.88 9.10 -29.15
CA GLY A 742 39.34 8.97 -30.51
C GLY A 742 39.17 7.54 -31.03
N THR A 743 39.44 6.50 -30.22
CA THR A 743 39.33 5.09 -30.63
C THR A 743 38.55 4.23 -29.63
N LEU A 744 37.87 3.19 -30.10
CA LEU A 744 37.14 2.27 -29.20
C LEU A 744 38.09 1.35 -28.45
N SER A 745 38.15 1.51 -27.13
CA SER A 745 38.94 0.69 -26.22
C SER A 745 38.04 -0.20 -25.34
N PRO A 746 38.49 -1.41 -24.95
CA PRO A 746 37.78 -2.24 -23.98
C PRO A 746 37.48 -1.49 -22.68
N TYR A 747 36.24 -1.56 -22.21
CA TYR A 747 35.80 -0.84 -21.00
C TYR A 747 35.39 -1.77 -19.88
N THR A 748 34.39 -2.63 -20.09
CA THR A 748 33.93 -3.59 -19.07
C THR A 748 33.86 -5.00 -19.61
N GLU A 749 34.19 -5.97 -18.77
CA GLU A 749 33.93 -7.39 -19.00
C GLU A 749 33.06 -7.90 -17.87
N ALA A 750 31.89 -8.43 -18.23
CA ALA A 750 30.89 -8.91 -17.29
C ALA A 750 30.60 -10.39 -17.49
N GLU A 751 30.60 -11.13 -16.39
CA GLU A 751 30.12 -12.50 -16.31
C GLU A 751 28.83 -12.52 -15.49
N GLU A 752 27.79 -13.14 -16.02
CA GLU A 752 26.50 -13.17 -15.38
C GLU A 752 25.87 -14.57 -15.44
N TYR A 753 25.37 -15.00 -14.30
CA TYR A 753 24.73 -16.30 -14.09
C TYR A 753 23.30 -16.04 -13.64
N ARG A 754 22.32 -16.44 -14.45
CA ARG A 754 20.90 -16.35 -14.09
C ARG A 754 20.32 -17.73 -13.91
N PHE A 755 19.51 -17.89 -12.89
CA PHE A 755 18.79 -19.14 -12.64
C PHE A 755 17.37 -18.83 -12.18
N THR A 756 16.38 -19.32 -12.92
CA THR A 756 14.97 -19.26 -12.54
C THR A 756 14.41 -20.67 -12.47
N MET A 757 13.66 -20.99 -11.42
CA MET A 757 13.02 -22.30 -11.25
C MET A 757 11.67 -22.15 -10.57
N ASN A 758 10.66 -22.84 -11.10
CA ASN A 758 9.39 -23.08 -10.45
C ASN A 758 9.10 -24.59 -10.46
N SER A 759 8.91 -25.19 -9.29
CA SER A 759 8.69 -26.62 -9.16
C SER A 759 7.47 -26.96 -8.34
N LYS A 760 6.64 -27.86 -8.89
CA LYS A 760 5.57 -28.58 -8.19
C LYS A 760 5.78 -30.10 -8.27
N SER A 761 7.02 -30.54 -8.49
CA SER A 761 7.35 -31.96 -8.72
C SER A 761 7.17 -32.80 -7.46
N LEU A 762 7.54 -32.25 -6.30
CA LEU A 762 7.34 -32.88 -5.00
C LEU A 762 5.89 -32.68 -4.55
N THR A 763 5.17 -33.78 -4.32
CA THR A 763 3.79 -33.76 -3.81
C THR A 763 3.70 -32.94 -2.52
N ASN A 764 2.76 -31.99 -2.46
CA ASN A 764 2.56 -31.06 -1.35
C ASN A 764 3.65 -29.98 -1.14
N HIS A 765 4.59 -29.84 -2.07
CA HIS A 765 5.60 -28.79 -2.06
C HIS A 765 5.51 -27.90 -3.29
N GLN A 766 5.82 -26.61 -3.11
CA GLN A 766 6.03 -25.63 -4.17
C GLN A 766 7.34 -24.92 -3.88
N VAL A 767 8.21 -24.84 -4.88
CA VAL A 767 9.51 -24.17 -4.79
C VAL A 767 9.60 -23.17 -5.93
N GLY A 768 9.93 -21.93 -5.62
CA GLY A 768 10.27 -20.88 -6.58
C GLY A 768 11.65 -20.33 -6.26
N ALA A 769 12.53 -20.22 -7.24
CA ALA A 769 13.85 -19.63 -7.07
C ALA A 769 14.17 -18.71 -8.24
N GLN A 770 14.72 -17.54 -7.96
CA GLN A 770 15.29 -16.60 -8.92
C GLN A 770 16.62 -16.13 -8.34
N LEU A 771 17.73 -16.44 -9.01
CA LEU A 771 19.07 -16.14 -8.55
C LEU A 771 19.84 -15.50 -9.70
N ASN A 772 20.47 -14.36 -9.42
CA ASN A 772 21.30 -13.64 -10.36
C ASN A 772 22.62 -13.31 -9.67
N TYR A 773 23.72 -13.77 -10.25
CA TYR A 773 25.07 -13.38 -9.85
C TYR A 773 25.74 -12.69 -11.03
N ARG A 774 26.25 -11.48 -10.81
CA ARG A 774 26.89 -10.68 -11.84
C ARG A 774 28.22 -10.14 -11.32
N LYS A 775 29.29 -10.42 -12.06
CA LYS A 775 30.64 -9.96 -11.79
C LYS A 775 31.06 -9.02 -12.92
N VAL A 776 31.52 -7.82 -12.60
CA VAL A 776 31.93 -6.83 -13.60
C VAL A 776 33.33 -6.33 -13.29
N LYS A 777 34.22 -6.48 -14.26
CA LYS A 777 35.58 -5.95 -14.21
C LYS A 777 35.71 -4.76 -15.15
N GLU A 778 36.11 -3.61 -14.61
CA GLU A 778 36.55 -2.48 -15.40
C GLU A 778 37.98 -2.71 -15.93
N GLN A 779 38.19 -2.41 -17.21
CA GLN A 779 39.48 -2.58 -17.90
C GLN A 779 40.25 -1.26 -18.00
N ILE A 780 39.58 -0.13 -17.70
CA ILE A 780 40.15 1.21 -17.70
C ILE A 780 40.18 1.72 -16.26
N GLY A 781 41.37 2.05 -15.75
CA GLY A 781 41.58 2.45 -14.36
C GLY A 781 41.88 1.26 -13.43
N ASP A 782 42.24 1.57 -12.20
CA ASP A 782 42.63 0.59 -11.16
C ASP A 782 41.48 0.41 -10.15
N ARG A 783 40.30 0.01 -10.66
CA ARG A 783 39.10 -0.18 -9.86
C ARG A 783 38.88 -1.68 -9.56
N ASP A 784 38.47 -1.98 -8.33
CA ASP A 784 38.14 -3.34 -7.91
C ASP A 784 36.98 -3.93 -8.73
N THR A 785 36.91 -5.26 -8.78
CA THR A 785 35.83 -5.98 -9.45
C THR A 785 34.53 -5.86 -8.66
N ASP A 786 33.47 -5.37 -9.29
CA ASP A 786 32.14 -5.25 -8.70
C ASP A 786 31.42 -6.62 -8.74
N GLU A 787 30.97 -7.11 -7.59
CA GLU A 787 30.21 -8.37 -7.46
C GLU A 787 28.82 -8.12 -6.89
N ASN A 788 27.79 -8.48 -7.67
CA ASN A 788 26.39 -8.25 -7.36
C ASN A 788 25.65 -9.57 -7.24
N ILE A 789 24.93 -9.76 -6.12
CA ILE A 789 24.08 -10.93 -5.88
C ILE A 789 22.66 -10.43 -5.67
N LEU A 790 21.74 -10.88 -6.51
CA LEU A 790 20.31 -10.64 -6.37
C LEU A 790 19.62 -11.99 -6.31
N GLY A 791 18.74 -12.20 -5.35
CA GLY A 791 18.13 -13.51 -5.16
C GLY A 791 16.76 -13.44 -4.51
N ARG A 792 15.90 -14.39 -4.87
CA ARG A 792 14.66 -14.70 -4.18
C ARG A 792 14.41 -16.19 -4.23
N VAL A 793 14.32 -16.82 -3.07
CA VAL A 793 13.94 -18.23 -2.90
C VAL A 793 12.66 -18.28 -2.08
N SER A 794 11.67 -19.00 -2.59
CA SER A 794 10.38 -19.22 -1.94
C SER A 794 10.08 -20.71 -1.88
N TRP A 795 9.58 -21.16 -0.74
CA TRP A 795 9.28 -22.56 -0.50
C TRP A 795 8.03 -22.70 0.35
N LEU A 796 7.05 -23.43 -0.15
CA LEU A 796 5.85 -23.84 0.59
C LEU A 796 5.83 -25.36 0.66
N GLY A 797 5.81 -25.92 1.87
CA GLY A 797 5.75 -27.36 2.10
C GLY A 797 4.62 -27.76 3.05
N HIS A 798 3.92 -28.85 2.73
CA HIS A 798 2.99 -29.49 3.66
C HIS A 798 3.44 -30.93 3.96
N PHE A 799 3.65 -31.23 5.24
CA PHE A 799 4.06 -32.54 5.72
C PHE A 799 2.93 -33.20 6.52
N ALA A 800 3.05 -34.51 6.71
CA ALA A 800 2.13 -35.31 7.53
C ALA A 800 0.65 -34.99 7.24
N LYS A 801 0.20 -35.12 5.97
CA LYS A 801 -1.19 -34.81 5.56
C LYS A 801 -1.66 -33.38 5.93
N ARG A 802 -0.76 -32.39 5.84
CA ARG A 802 -0.98 -30.96 6.17
C ARG A 802 -1.06 -30.66 7.68
N HIS A 803 -0.64 -31.59 8.53
CA HIS A 803 -0.43 -31.32 9.96
C HIS A 803 0.74 -30.37 10.22
N ILE A 804 1.72 -30.31 9.31
CA ILE A 804 2.80 -29.33 9.36
C ILE A 804 2.79 -28.56 8.05
N THR A 805 2.66 -27.24 8.11
CA THR A 805 2.78 -26.35 6.96
C THR A 805 3.93 -25.40 7.22
N SER A 806 4.88 -25.30 6.30
CA SER A 806 6.00 -24.37 6.38
C SER A 806 6.09 -23.54 5.12
N ASN A 807 6.18 -22.23 5.28
CA ASN A 807 6.38 -21.29 4.19
C ASN A 807 7.60 -20.42 4.49
N LEU A 808 8.56 -20.42 3.58
CA LEU A 808 9.83 -19.72 3.68
C LEU A 808 9.98 -18.81 2.45
N THR A 809 10.42 -17.59 2.67
CA THR A 809 10.89 -16.69 1.62
C THR A 809 12.19 -16.04 2.07
N PHE A 810 13.22 -16.15 1.26
CA PHE A 810 14.50 -15.47 1.43
C PHE A 810 14.74 -14.61 0.20
N ALA A 811 15.11 -13.35 0.39
CA ALA A 811 15.47 -12.45 -0.70
C ALA A 811 16.71 -11.64 -0.32
N THR A 812 17.56 -11.34 -1.30
CA THR A 812 18.73 -10.50 -1.13
C THR A 812 18.89 -9.58 -2.33
N ALA A 813 19.26 -8.32 -2.09
CA ALA A 813 19.45 -7.32 -3.13
C ALA A 813 20.42 -6.21 -2.71
N ASN A 814 21.10 -5.60 -3.68
CA ASN A 814 21.88 -4.38 -3.46
C ASN A 814 20.94 -3.18 -3.58
N ILE A 815 20.93 -2.31 -2.59
CA ILE A 815 20.00 -1.18 -2.48
C ILE A 815 20.71 0.05 -1.93
N ARG A 816 19.92 1.10 -1.69
CA ARG A 816 20.32 2.30 -0.97
C ARG A 816 19.49 2.50 0.28
N GLU A 817 20.10 3.06 1.31
CA GLU A 817 19.40 3.56 2.49
C GLU A 817 19.48 5.09 2.52
N LEU A 818 18.33 5.73 2.66
CA LEU A 818 18.20 7.19 2.77
C LEU A 818 18.56 7.62 4.19
N LYS A 819 19.46 8.58 4.35
CA LYS A 819 19.69 9.23 5.65
C LYS A 819 18.51 10.12 5.98
N ARG A 820 17.83 9.84 7.10
CA ARG A 820 16.57 10.50 7.41
C ARG A 820 16.74 11.71 8.31
N GLU A 821 15.97 12.76 8.04
CA GLU A 821 15.78 13.92 8.91
C GLU A 821 14.30 14.06 9.27
N PHE A 822 14.02 14.56 10.46
CA PHE A 822 12.65 14.76 10.93
C PHE A 822 12.51 16.12 11.60
N VAL A 823 11.35 16.72 11.44
CA VAL A 823 10.91 17.91 12.18
C VAL A 823 9.62 17.60 12.92
N PHE A 824 9.38 18.31 14.02
CA PHE A 824 8.13 18.19 14.77
C PHE A 824 7.28 19.44 14.56
N LEU A 825 6.01 19.24 14.20
CA LEU A 825 5.07 20.34 13.96
C LEU A 825 3.90 20.26 14.94
N ASN A 826 3.51 21.40 15.50
CA ASN A 826 2.38 21.49 16.41
C ASN A 826 1.05 21.34 15.62
N VAL A 827 0.14 20.52 16.14
CA VAL A 827 -1.20 20.27 15.59
C VAL A 827 -2.24 20.32 16.71
N ALA A 828 -3.52 20.34 16.34
CA ALA A 828 -4.60 20.32 17.33
C ALA A 828 -4.48 19.09 18.24
N THR A 829 -4.71 19.31 19.55
CA THR A 829 -4.64 18.25 20.56
C THR A 829 -5.55 17.08 20.19
N GLY A 830 -4.98 15.87 20.11
CA GLY A 830 -5.67 14.65 19.75
C GLY A 830 -5.40 14.18 18.31
N GLU A 831 -4.97 15.07 17.42
CA GLU A 831 -4.60 14.74 16.04
C GLU A 831 -3.14 14.30 15.91
N GLY A 832 -2.27 14.75 16.82
CA GLY A 832 -0.83 14.46 16.78
C GLY A 832 -0.45 13.01 17.08
N THR A 833 0.85 12.76 17.10
CA THR A 833 1.46 11.48 17.49
C THR A 833 2.46 11.62 18.62
N HIS A 834 2.95 12.85 18.87
CA HIS A 834 3.97 13.16 19.86
C HIS A 834 3.54 14.25 20.83
N THR A 835 4.21 14.29 21.98
CA THR A 835 4.15 15.38 22.97
C THR A 835 5.56 15.93 23.16
N TRP A 836 5.69 17.22 23.43
CA TRP A 836 6.94 17.85 23.87
C TRP A 836 6.94 17.97 25.40
N ARG A 837 8.07 17.72 26.05
CA ARG A 837 8.31 18.09 27.45
C ARG A 837 9.75 18.60 27.58
N ASP A 838 9.86 19.82 28.10
CA ASP A 838 11.11 20.49 28.41
C ASP A 838 11.85 19.70 29.52
N GLU A 839 12.90 18.94 29.15
CA GLU A 839 13.69 18.11 30.09
C GLU A 839 14.70 18.97 30.85
N ASN A 840 15.26 19.99 30.19
CA ASN A 840 16.36 20.81 30.71
C ASN A 840 15.90 22.15 31.32
N GLU A 841 14.60 22.44 31.26
CA GLU A 841 13.93 23.66 31.75
C GLU A 841 14.41 24.96 31.06
N ASP A 842 14.89 24.88 29.81
CA ASP A 842 15.37 26.04 29.05
C ASP A 842 14.30 26.69 28.16
N GLY A 843 13.12 26.06 28.03
CA GLY A 843 11.99 26.53 27.22
C GLY A 843 12.18 26.39 25.70
N ILE A 844 13.26 25.76 25.25
CA ILE A 844 13.59 25.51 23.84
C ILE A 844 13.17 24.08 23.48
N GLN A 845 12.64 23.88 22.28
CA GLN A 845 12.22 22.57 21.81
C GLN A 845 13.40 21.79 21.22
N ASP A 846 13.98 20.90 22.02
CA ASP A 846 15.06 20.02 21.56
C ASP A 846 14.56 18.69 20.98
N ILE A 847 15.33 18.09 20.07
CA ILE A 847 14.91 16.87 19.36
C ILE A 847 14.76 15.66 20.31
N ASN A 848 15.52 15.62 21.41
CA ASN A 848 15.42 14.59 22.46
C ASN A 848 14.12 14.69 23.27
N GLU A 849 13.50 15.86 23.33
CA GLU A 849 12.35 16.21 24.20
C GLU A 849 10.97 15.88 23.61
N PHE A 850 10.94 15.29 22.41
CA PHE A 850 9.71 14.81 21.78
C PHE A 850 9.49 13.32 22.08
N TYR A 851 8.35 12.98 22.68
CA TYR A 851 7.98 11.61 23.05
C TYR A 851 6.76 11.16 22.24
N GLU A 852 6.69 9.85 21.94
CA GLU A 852 5.46 9.27 21.38
C GLU A 852 4.34 9.35 22.42
N ALA A 853 3.27 10.11 22.11
CA ALA A 853 2.22 10.42 23.06
C ALA A 853 1.28 9.23 23.26
N ILE A 854 1.21 8.72 24.51
CA ILE A 854 0.37 7.57 24.89
C ILE A 854 -1.11 7.98 25.04
N ASN A 855 -1.35 9.12 25.70
CA ASN A 855 -2.71 9.60 25.98
C ASN A 855 -3.20 10.52 24.83
N PRO A 856 -4.48 10.42 24.41
CA PRO A 856 -5.01 11.26 23.34
C PRO A 856 -4.87 12.77 23.61
N ASP A 857 -4.98 13.20 24.86
CA ASP A 857 -4.89 14.62 25.23
C ASP A 857 -3.45 15.18 25.24
N GLU A 858 -2.43 14.34 25.04
CA GLU A 858 -1.02 14.75 24.92
C GLU A 858 -0.55 14.80 23.46
N LYS A 859 -1.38 14.36 22.51
CA LYS A 859 -1.06 14.31 21.07
C LYS A 859 -1.13 15.69 20.43
N THR A 860 -0.12 16.53 20.66
CA THR A 860 -0.06 17.92 20.18
C THR A 860 0.97 18.14 19.08
N PHE A 861 1.86 17.18 18.81
CA PHE A 861 2.86 17.29 17.74
C PHE A 861 2.79 16.13 16.76
N ILE A 862 3.11 16.38 15.50
CA ILE A 862 3.36 15.34 14.50
C ILE A 862 4.86 15.31 14.19
N LYS A 863 5.40 14.11 14.00
CA LYS A 863 6.72 13.90 13.41
C LYS A 863 6.56 13.94 11.90
N LEU A 864 7.28 14.81 11.21
CA LEU A 864 7.27 14.89 9.75
C LEU A 864 8.66 14.57 9.22
N PHE A 865 8.72 13.66 8.25
CA PHE A 865 9.94 13.38 7.53
C PHE A 865 10.35 14.56 6.64
N THR A 866 11.58 15.05 6.84
CA THR A 866 12.20 16.06 5.97
C THR A 866 13.12 15.31 5.00
N PRO A 867 12.80 15.26 3.70
CA PRO A 867 13.55 14.40 2.80
C PRO A 867 14.96 14.96 2.54
N THR A 868 15.97 14.10 2.63
CA THR A 868 17.34 14.39 2.18
C THR A 868 17.56 13.78 0.78
N ASP A 869 18.66 14.13 0.13
CA ASP A 869 19.14 13.47 -1.09
C ASP A 869 20.39 12.61 -0.80
N GLU A 870 20.66 12.33 0.48
CA GLU A 870 21.83 11.56 0.90
C GLU A 870 21.50 10.07 1.06
N TYR A 871 22.06 9.27 0.17
CA TYR A 871 21.90 7.82 0.17
C TYR A 871 23.23 7.13 0.44
N ILE A 872 23.18 6.02 1.17
CA ILE A 872 24.29 5.10 1.33
C ILE A 872 23.97 3.78 0.64
N ASN A 873 24.94 3.20 -0.07
CA ASN A 873 24.77 1.88 -0.69
C ASN A 873 24.84 0.80 0.40
N ALA A 874 23.90 -0.16 0.36
CA ALA A 874 23.82 -1.26 1.32
C ALA A 874 23.29 -2.55 0.66
N TYR A 875 23.55 -3.67 1.30
CA TYR A 875 23.01 -4.99 0.96
C TYR A 875 21.81 -5.27 1.83
N GLN A 876 20.63 -5.46 1.24
CA GLN A 876 19.43 -5.88 1.95
C GLN A 876 19.27 -7.39 1.89
N SER A 877 18.94 -7.99 3.04
CA SER A 877 18.52 -9.38 3.12
C SER A 877 17.24 -9.49 3.94
N THR A 878 16.25 -10.14 3.35
CA THR A 878 14.93 -10.35 3.94
C THR A 878 14.66 -11.85 4.07
N TYR A 879 14.41 -12.30 5.30
CA TYR A 879 14.07 -13.68 5.65
C TYR A 879 12.69 -13.72 6.31
N ILE A 880 11.73 -14.38 5.69
CA ILE A 880 10.36 -14.55 6.18
C ILE A 880 10.07 -16.05 6.29
N HIS A 881 9.81 -16.53 7.50
CA HIS A 881 9.48 -17.93 7.75
C HIS A 881 8.23 -18.05 8.62
N THR A 882 7.30 -18.88 8.16
CA THR A 882 6.10 -19.25 8.92
C THR A 882 6.03 -20.77 9.02
N LEU A 883 5.76 -21.27 10.22
CA LEU A 883 5.64 -22.69 10.50
C LEU A 883 4.41 -22.91 11.38
N ASP A 884 3.47 -23.70 10.86
CA ASP A 884 2.25 -24.11 11.54
C ASP A 884 2.25 -25.61 11.74
N VAL A 885 2.20 -26.03 13.01
CA VAL A 885 2.14 -27.43 13.42
C VAL A 885 0.84 -27.67 14.18
N LYS A 886 0.01 -28.58 13.67
CA LYS A 886 -1.24 -29.02 14.28
C LYS A 886 -1.21 -30.52 14.42
N MET A 887 -1.30 -31.03 15.64
CA MET A 887 -1.34 -32.47 15.87
C MET A 887 -2.61 -33.10 15.26
N PRO A 888 -2.57 -34.38 14.84
CA PRO A 888 -3.73 -35.03 14.24
C PRO A 888 -4.96 -35.04 15.14
N GLU A 889 -6.12 -34.68 14.58
CA GLU A 889 -7.38 -34.67 15.34
C GLU A 889 -7.82 -36.08 15.77
N GLY A 890 -7.53 -37.10 14.96
CA GLY A 890 -7.84 -38.50 15.26
C GLY A 890 -7.10 -39.05 16.50
N TRP A 891 -6.03 -38.40 16.96
CA TRP A 891 -5.35 -38.78 18.20
C TRP A 891 -6.20 -38.56 19.45
N ARG A 892 -7.33 -37.83 19.35
CA ARG A 892 -8.26 -37.62 20.47
C ARG A 892 -8.90 -38.92 20.97
N ASP A 893 -9.15 -39.86 20.07
CA ASP A 893 -9.89 -41.10 20.35
C ASP A 893 -8.95 -42.29 20.63
N GLU A 894 -7.63 -42.06 20.55
CA GLU A 894 -6.60 -43.06 20.82
C GLU A 894 -6.34 -43.23 22.34
N SER A 895 -5.55 -44.24 22.73
CA SER A 895 -5.16 -44.46 24.12
C SER A 895 -3.77 -43.88 24.45
N GLY A 896 -3.47 -43.71 25.75
CA GLY A 896 -2.16 -43.24 26.21
C GLY A 896 -1.97 -41.71 26.11
N ILE A 897 -0.82 -41.26 25.58
CA ILE A 897 -0.43 -39.84 25.53
C ILE A 897 -1.00 -39.10 24.31
N LEU A 898 -1.44 -39.81 23.28
CA LEU A 898 -1.93 -39.25 22.01
C LEU A 898 -3.12 -38.28 22.18
N PRO A 899 -4.12 -38.55 23.05
CA PRO A 899 -5.21 -37.61 23.31
C PRO A 899 -4.75 -36.26 23.88
N VAL A 900 -3.68 -36.25 24.67
CA VAL A 900 -3.10 -35.02 25.22
C VAL A 900 -2.39 -34.24 24.11
N LEU A 901 -1.58 -34.93 23.30
CA LEU A 901 -0.86 -34.33 22.17
C LEU A 901 -1.81 -33.80 21.10
N SER A 902 -2.97 -34.43 20.87
CA SER A 902 -3.99 -33.96 19.92
C SER A 902 -4.50 -32.52 20.18
N ARG A 903 -4.27 -32.01 21.39
CA ARG A 903 -4.65 -30.65 21.82
C ARG A 903 -3.52 -29.66 21.69
N VAL A 904 -2.30 -30.11 21.41
CA VAL A 904 -1.11 -29.26 21.25
C VAL A 904 -1.03 -28.76 19.81
N SER A 905 -0.73 -27.47 19.65
CA SER A 905 -0.35 -26.90 18.36
C SER A 905 0.76 -25.88 18.56
N PHE A 906 1.56 -25.65 17.53
CA PHE A 906 2.69 -24.75 17.58
C PHE A 906 2.69 -23.87 16.34
N ASN A 907 2.95 -22.58 16.53
CA ASN A 907 3.06 -21.60 15.46
C ASN A 907 4.37 -20.82 15.64
N THR A 908 5.08 -20.60 14.55
CA THR A 908 6.28 -19.75 14.50
C THR A 908 6.15 -18.77 13.34
N ASN A 909 6.44 -17.51 13.60
CA ASN A 909 6.57 -16.46 12.59
C ASN A 909 7.92 -15.75 12.81
N LEU A 910 8.75 -15.71 11.79
CA LEU A 910 10.03 -15.03 11.75
C LEU A 910 10.03 -14.05 10.58
N LYS A 911 10.49 -12.83 10.81
CA LYS A 911 10.78 -11.83 9.80
C LYS A 911 12.06 -11.12 10.21
N TYR A 912 13.13 -11.33 9.46
CA TYR A 912 14.36 -10.55 9.57
C TYR A 912 14.50 -9.74 8.29
N ASP A 913 14.76 -8.45 8.41
CA ASP A 913 14.94 -7.56 7.27
C ASP A 913 16.01 -6.55 7.67
N PHE A 914 17.21 -6.71 7.13
CA PHE A 914 18.35 -5.89 7.53
C PHE A 914 19.13 -5.44 6.31
N LYS A 915 19.82 -4.31 6.50
CA LYS A 915 20.62 -3.62 5.50
C LYS A 915 22.02 -3.44 6.06
N THR A 916 23.03 -3.92 5.36
CA THR A 916 24.43 -3.87 5.80
C THR A 916 25.36 -3.31 4.72
N THR A 917 26.39 -2.57 5.11
CA THR A 917 27.48 -2.12 4.23
C THR A 917 28.66 -3.10 4.22
N SER A 918 28.55 -4.21 4.97
CA SER A 918 29.62 -5.20 5.08
C SER A 918 29.98 -5.85 3.74
N GLN A 919 31.27 -5.99 3.49
CA GLN A 919 31.76 -6.69 2.31
C GLN A 919 31.78 -8.22 2.46
N ASP A 920 31.67 -8.76 3.68
CA ASP A 920 31.67 -10.22 3.90
C ASP A 920 30.34 -10.87 3.47
N LEU A 921 30.39 -11.87 2.60
CA LEU A 921 29.18 -12.51 2.05
C LEU A 921 28.31 -13.17 3.12
N MET A 922 28.90 -13.80 4.13
CA MET A 922 28.13 -14.49 5.16
C MET A 922 27.35 -13.49 6.01
N SER A 923 27.98 -12.38 6.38
CA SER A 923 27.34 -11.27 7.11
C SER A 923 26.20 -10.61 6.33
N ARG A 924 26.20 -10.72 4.99
CA ARG A 924 25.11 -10.23 4.14
C ARG A 924 23.93 -11.20 4.07
N LEU A 925 24.17 -12.51 4.16
CA LEU A 925 23.14 -13.53 3.90
C LEU A 925 22.54 -14.15 5.17
N ASP A 926 23.29 -14.17 6.28
CA ASP A 926 22.84 -14.80 7.51
C ASP A 926 22.10 -13.80 8.41
N PRO A 927 20.76 -13.91 8.54
CA PRO A 927 19.98 -13.01 9.40
C PRO A 927 20.17 -13.28 10.91
N PHE A 928 20.79 -14.39 11.30
CA PHE A 928 20.88 -14.82 12.70
C PHE A 928 22.16 -14.38 13.41
N SER A 929 23.19 -13.99 12.67
CA SER A 929 24.47 -13.49 13.21
C SER A 929 24.62 -11.97 13.17
N VAL A 930 23.57 -11.25 12.76
CA VAL A 930 23.57 -9.77 12.67
C VAL A 930 23.53 -9.16 14.07
N ASP A 931 24.62 -8.48 14.45
CA ASP A 931 24.66 -7.62 15.62
C ASP A 931 24.15 -6.22 15.25
N LEU A 932 23.09 -5.76 15.92
CA LEU A 932 22.53 -4.44 15.64
C LEU A 932 23.43 -3.29 16.11
N SER A 933 24.35 -3.54 17.04
CA SER A 933 25.32 -2.54 17.46
C SER A 933 26.44 -2.31 16.43
N ASP A 934 26.60 -3.21 15.44
CA ASP A 934 27.56 -3.01 14.35
C ASP A 934 27.16 -1.80 13.48
N GLU A 935 28.06 -0.83 13.36
CA GLU A 935 27.91 0.36 12.52
C GLU A 935 27.68 0.01 11.04
N LYS A 936 28.16 -1.15 10.59
CA LYS A 936 27.94 -1.64 9.22
C LYS A 936 26.48 -2.01 8.99
N VAL A 937 25.72 -2.37 10.02
CA VAL A 937 24.27 -2.60 9.91
C VAL A 937 23.57 -1.25 9.98
N VAL A 938 23.15 -0.75 8.83
CA VAL A 938 22.63 0.63 8.72
C VAL A 938 21.13 0.71 8.98
N SER A 939 20.41 -0.39 8.78
CA SER A 939 19.01 -0.50 9.15
C SER A 939 18.64 -1.94 9.40
N ALA A 940 17.72 -2.18 10.33
CA ALA A 940 17.16 -3.50 10.57
C ALA A 940 15.73 -3.40 11.08
N ARG A 941 14.91 -4.41 10.76
CA ARG A 941 13.58 -4.62 11.31
C ARG A 941 13.34 -6.13 11.45
N ASN A 942 13.59 -6.62 12.65
CA ASN A 942 13.52 -8.03 12.98
C ASN A 942 12.32 -8.30 13.90
N LEU A 943 11.66 -9.42 13.69
CA LEU A 943 10.52 -9.90 14.44
C LEU A 943 10.58 -11.42 14.50
N TYR A 944 10.49 -11.97 15.71
CA TYR A 944 10.24 -13.40 15.90
C TYR A 944 9.09 -13.60 16.89
N ARG A 945 8.28 -14.62 16.63
CA ARG A 945 7.20 -15.03 17.53
C ARG A 945 7.01 -16.53 17.44
N HIS A 946 7.19 -17.20 18.56
CA HIS A 946 6.89 -18.62 18.74
C HIS A 946 5.74 -18.74 19.73
N THR A 947 4.71 -19.50 19.39
CA THR A 947 3.58 -19.74 20.29
C THR A 947 3.24 -21.22 20.33
N LEU A 948 3.32 -21.80 21.54
CA LEU A 948 2.84 -23.13 21.85
C LEU A 948 1.45 -23.00 22.46
N PHE A 949 0.47 -23.70 21.88
CA PHE A 949 -0.90 -23.73 22.35
C PHE A 949 -1.25 -25.11 22.86
N TYR A 950 -1.92 -25.19 24.00
CA TYR A 950 -2.65 -26.34 24.48
C TYR A 950 -4.14 -26.00 24.46
N ASN A 951 -4.90 -26.80 23.72
CA ASN A 951 -6.35 -26.71 23.60
C ASN A 951 -6.85 -25.35 23.09
N ARG A 952 -6.19 -24.82 22.04
CA ARG A 952 -6.38 -23.47 21.48
C ARG A 952 -7.85 -23.04 21.33
N ASN A 953 -8.73 -23.93 20.86
CA ASN A 953 -10.11 -23.60 20.48
C ASN A 953 -11.19 -24.38 21.24
N ALA A 954 -10.86 -25.38 22.08
CA ALA A 954 -11.88 -26.18 22.74
C ALA A 954 -12.29 -25.58 24.11
N PRO A 955 -13.52 -25.87 24.58
CA PRO A 955 -13.97 -25.42 25.90
C PRO A 955 -13.16 -26.07 27.03
N GLY A 956 -13.14 -25.44 28.21
CA GLY A 956 -12.42 -25.92 29.39
C GLY A 956 -11.07 -25.23 29.59
N PHE A 957 -10.02 -26.01 29.86
CA PHE A 957 -8.66 -25.51 30.08
C PHE A 957 -7.92 -25.28 28.77
N GLY A 958 -7.30 -24.11 28.62
CA GLY A 958 -6.36 -23.78 27.54
C GLY A 958 -5.16 -23.03 28.09
N LEU A 959 -4.00 -23.22 27.45
CA LEU A 959 -2.74 -22.60 27.85
C LEU A 959 -1.94 -22.25 26.61
N ASP A 960 -1.48 -21.01 26.53
CA ASP A 960 -0.66 -20.50 25.43
C ASP A 960 0.64 -19.93 26.00
N VAL A 961 1.77 -20.41 25.52
CA VAL A 961 3.10 -19.89 25.89
C VAL A 961 3.72 -19.27 24.64
N THR A 962 3.97 -17.96 24.70
CA THR A 962 4.55 -17.17 23.62
C THR A 962 5.93 -16.67 24.01
N ARG A 963 6.89 -16.84 23.12
CA ARG A 963 8.15 -16.09 23.13
C ARG A 963 8.17 -15.20 21.91
N SER A 964 8.37 -13.91 22.09
CA SER A 964 8.47 -12.96 20.98
C SER A 964 9.59 -11.97 21.20
N GLY A 965 10.13 -11.46 20.11
CA GLY A 965 11.03 -10.32 20.13
C GLY A 965 10.89 -9.49 18.87
N GLN A 966 11.11 -8.20 19.02
CA GLN A 966 11.14 -7.23 17.95
C GLN A 966 12.38 -6.37 18.15
N SER A 967 13.14 -6.15 17.10
CA SER A 967 14.22 -5.16 17.11
C SER A 967 14.20 -4.32 15.84
N SER A 968 14.53 -3.05 15.98
CA SER A 968 14.59 -2.10 14.88
C SER A 968 15.80 -1.19 15.02
N LYS A 969 16.50 -0.95 13.90
CA LYS A 969 17.56 0.03 13.77
C LYS A 969 17.24 0.97 12.61
N SER A 970 17.32 2.27 12.85
CA SER A 970 17.10 3.31 11.85
C SER A 970 18.31 4.23 11.71
N LEU A 971 18.66 4.57 10.47
CA LEU A 971 19.68 5.55 10.13
C LEU A 971 19.06 6.95 10.05
N LEU A 972 19.57 7.85 10.87
CA LEU A 972 19.21 9.27 10.94
C LEU A 972 20.42 10.12 10.52
N SER A 973 20.20 11.38 10.16
CA SER A 973 21.28 12.32 9.81
C SER A 973 22.28 12.49 10.97
N GLY A 974 21.77 12.48 12.21
CA GLY A 974 22.58 12.58 13.43
C GLY A 974 23.23 11.28 13.92
N GLY A 975 22.88 10.11 13.38
CA GLY A 975 23.36 8.82 13.89
C GLY A 975 22.34 7.67 13.78
N PHE A 976 22.44 6.67 14.64
CA PHE A 976 21.53 5.52 14.71
C PHE A 976 20.61 5.56 15.93
N GLU A 977 19.41 5.01 15.75
CA GLU A 977 18.50 4.69 16.86
C GLU A 977 18.13 3.20 16.78
N ILE A 978 18.34 2.48 17.88
CA ILE A 978 18.07 1.06 18.06
C ILE A 978 17.02 0.90 19.15
N ARG A 979 15.97 0.14 18.85
CA ARG A 979 14.94 -0.25 19.80
C ARG A 979 14.74 -1.75 19.77
N GLU A 980 14.89 -2.40 20.90
CA GLU A 980 14.70 -3.84 21.07
C GLU A 980 13.67 -4.14 22.14
N LYS A 981 12.84 -5.14 21.92
CA LYS A 981 11.81 -5.59 22.84
C LYS A 981 11.72 -7.10 22.80
N GLN A 982 11.86 -7.75 23.94
CA GLN A 982 11.73 -9.21 24.07
C GLN A 982 10.72 -9.53 25.15
N ASP A 983 9.85 -10.51 24.91
CA ASP A 983 8.79 -10.89 25.83
C ASP A 983 8.59 -12.42 25.86
N TRP A 984 8.47 -12.96 27.06
CA TRP A 984 7.91 -14.27 27.36
C TRP A 984 6.53 -14.05 27.98
N LEU A 985 5.50 -14.69 27.43
CA LEU A 985 4.12 -14.55 27.89
C LEU A 985 3.47 -15.92 28.00
N ALA A 986 2.98 -16.25 29.20
CA ALA A 986 2.15 -17.42 29.45
C ALA A 986 0.73 -16.95 29.75
N ALA A 987 -0.25 -17.40 28.95
CA ALA A 987 -1.66 -17.10 29.14
C ALA A 987 -2.44 -18.38 29.37
N TYR A 988 -3.29 -18.42 30.39
CA TYR A 988 -4.14 -19.56 30.67
C TYR A 988 -5.61 -19.14 30.64
N ARG A 989 -6.49 -20.11 30.35
CA ARG A 989 -7.93 -19.97 30.37
C ARG A 989 -8.55 -21.23 30.97
N ILE A 990 -9.43 -21.08 31.94
CA ILE A 990 -10.16 -22.17 32.59
C ILE A 990 -11.65 -21.83 32.55
N GLY A 991 -12.41 -22.54 31.71
CA GLY A 991 -13.87 -22.45 31.71
C GLY A 991 -14.50 -23.35 32.77
N PHE A 992 -15.31 -22.77 33.66
CA PHE A 992 -16.16 -23.48 34.61
C PHE A 992 -17.62 -23.43 34.11
N GLY A 993 -18.04 -24.49 33.42
CA GLY A 993 -19.31 -24.51 32.69
C GLY A 993 -19.33 -23.51 31.53
N SER A 994 -20.51 -23.01 31.18
CA SER A 994 -20.69 -21.98 30.14
C SER A 994 -20.70 -20.54 30.67
N VAL A 995 -20.62 -20.35 32.00
CA VAL A 995 -20.94 -19.08 32.67
C VAL A 995 -19.72 -18.38 33.25
N VAL A 996 -18.74 -19.11 33.78
CA VAL A 996 -17.55 -18.50 34.41
C VAL A 996 -16.31 -18.94 33.65
N THR A 997 -15.43 -18.00 33.33
CA THR A 997 -14.09 -18.29 32.79
C THR A 997 -13.06 -17.53 33.61
N LEU A 998 -12.13 -18.25 34.20
CA LEU A 998 -10.92 -17.65 34.75
C LEU A 998 -9.89 -17.55 33.63
N ARG A 999 -9.27 -16.40 33.44
CA ARG A 999 -8.13 -16.25 32.53
C ARG A 999 -7.04 -15.44 33.21
N GLY A 1000 -5.80 -15.71 32.87
CA GLY A 1000 -4.70 -14.90 33.36
C GLY A 1000 -3.55 -14.90 32.38
N ARG A 1001 -2.69 -13.90 32.51
CA ARG A 1001 -1.43 -13.79 31.78
C ARG A 1001 -0.31 -13.46 32.75
N GLY A 1002 0.81 -14.14 32.60
CA GLY A 1002 2.08 -13.80 33.24
C GLY A 1002 3.10 -13.52 32.17
N GLY A 1003 3.95 -12.51 32.36
CA GLY A 1003 4.98 -12.20 31.38
C GLY A 1003 6.25 -11.62 32.00
N LEU A 1004 7.37 -11.94 31.37
CA LEU A 1004 8.69 -11.40 31.63
C LEU A 1004 9.19 -10.80 30.32
N GLY A 1005 9.76 -9.60 30.36
CA GLY A 1005 10.29 -8.98 29.15
C GLY A 1005 11.38 -7.98 29.41
N GLU A 1006 12.05 -7.58 28.34
CA GLU A 1006 13.11 -6.58 28.33
C GLU A 1006 12.83 -5.58 27.20
N THR A 1007 13.15 -4.31 27.42
CA THR A 1007 13.12 -3.27 26.38
C THR A 1007 14.42 -2.49 26.46
N VAL A 1008 15.12 -2.41 25.33
CA VAL A 1008 16.36 -1.65 25.19
C VAL A 1008 16.12 -0.55 24.18
N ASN A 1009 16.54 0.67 24.50
CA ASN A 1009 16.62 1.78 23.57
C ASN A 1009 18.05 2.33 23.60
N HIS A 1010 18.63 2.53 22.43
CA HIS A 1010 19.99 3.00 22.28
C HIS A 1010 20.09 3.96 21.09
N SER A 1011 20.72 5.09 21.31
CA SER A 1011 21.01 6.16 20.37
C SER A 1011 22.43 6.63 20.61
N ASP A 1012 23.19 6.82 19.54
CA ASP A 1012 24.57 7.34 19.56
C ASP A 1012 24.64 8.87 19.59
N PHE A 1013 23.52 9.56 19.35
CA PHE A 1013 23.44 11.02 19.32
C PHE A 1013 22.46 11.63 20.35
N LEU A 1014 21.57 10.83 20.94
CA LEU A 1014 20.65 11.25 22.00
C LEU A 1014 20.83 10.38 23.25
N GLU A 1015 21.85 10.69 24.05
CA GLU A 1015 22.19 9.92 25.26
C GLU A 1015 21.02 9.83 26.26
N SER A 1016 20.17 10.86 26.38
CA SER A 1016 19.03 10.86 27.29
C SER A 1016 17.96 9.81 26.95
N ARG A 1017 18.00 9.24 25.74
CA ARG A 1017 17.08 8.18 25.30
C ARG A 1017 17.60 6.76 25.56
N ASN A 1018 18.81 6.62 26.11
CA ASN A 1018 19.44 5.32 26.28
C ASN A 1018 19.02 4.63 27.58
N PHE A 1019 18.37 3.46 27.47
CA PHE A 1019 17.98 2.66 28.64
C PHE A 1019 17.83 1.17 28.32
N SER A 1020 17.94 0.34 29.36
CA SER A 1020 17.47 -1.04 29.35
C SER A 1020 16.51 -1.26 30.53
N LEU A 1021 15.34 -1.80 30.23
CA LEU A 1021 14.19 -1.95 31.14
C LEU A 1021 13.77 -3.40 31.23
N GLY A 1022 13.84 -3.97 32.42
CA GLY A 1022 13.22 -5.25 32.75
C GLY A 1022 11.76 -5.06 33.14
N ARG A 1023 10.87 -5.93 32.65
CA ARG A 1023 9.43 -5.90 32.94
C ARG A 1023 8.95 -7.25 33.44
N ARG A 1024 8.16 -7.23 34.51
CA ARG A 1024 7.42 -8.38 35.01
C ARG A 1024 5.95 -8.03 35.09
N THR A 1025 5.10 -8.88 34.56
CA THR A 1025 3.66 -8.64 34.52
C THR A 1025 2.93 -9.88 34.98
N ILE A 1026 1.91 -9.70 35.82
CA ILE A 1026 0.96 -10.74 36.19
C ILE A 1026 -0.42 -10.14 36.17
N GLU A 1027 -1.35 -10.78 35.48
CA GLU A 1027 -2.74 -10.37 35.43
C GLU A 1027 -3.64 -11.59 35.56
N SER A 1028 -4.69 -11.45 36.35
CA SER A 1028 -5.69 -12.48 36.57
C SER A 1028 -7.07 -11.85 36.49
N GLU A 1029 -7.94 -12.46 35.70
CA GLU A 1029 -9.27 -11.94 35.39
C GLU A 1029 -10.32 -13.04 35.51
N VAL A 1030 -11.41 -12.72 36.18
CA VAL A 1030 -12.62 -13.55 36.25
C VAL A 1030 -13.64 -12.97 35.29
N VAL A 1031 -13.98 -13.75 34.27
CA VAL A 1031 -15.03 -13.46 33.30
C VAL A 1031 -16.30 -14.18 33.74
N TRP A 1032 -17.33 -13.42 34.09
CA TRP A 1032 -18.66 -13.93 34.43
C TRP A 1032 -19.66 -13.55 33.34
N GLN A 1033 -20.18 -14.54 32.63
CA GLN A 1033 -21.13 -14.42 31.52
C GLN A 1033 -22.36 -15.31 31.75
N PRO A 1034 -23.27 -14.93 32.66
CA PRO A 1034 -24.47 -15.72 32.99
C PRO A 1034 -25.51 -15.74 31.86
N LEU A 1035 -25.46 -14.76 30.97
CA LEU A 1035 -26.37 -14.59 29.83
C LEU A 1035 -25.54 -14.30 28.59
N ASN A 1036 -26.04 -14.68 27.41
CA ASN A 1036 -25.39 -14.30 26.15
C ASN A 1036 -25.39 -12.77 25.91
N THR A 1037 -26.17 -12.03 26.69
CA THR A 1037 -26.33 -10.58 26.60
C THR A 1037 -25.51 -9.81 27.63
N PHE A 1038 -24.90 -10.46 28.63
CA PHE A 1038 -24.20 -9.75 29.69
C PHE A 1038 -22.93 -10.48 30.11
N ARG A 1039 -21.82 -9.74 30.17
CA ARG A 1039 -20.51 -10.22 30.61
C ARG A 1039 -19.90 -9.20 31.56
N LEU A 1040 -19.46 -9.65 32.72
CA LEU A 1040 -18.68 -8.88 33.66
C LEU A 1040 -17.28 -9.48 33.74
N ILE A 1041 -16.26 -8.64 33.69
CA ILE A 1041 -14.86 -9.03 33.86
C ILE A 1041 -14.32 -8.21 35.02
N THR A 1042 -13.74 -8.89 36.00
CA THR A 1042 -13.03 -8.23 37.10
C THR A 1042 -11.65 -8.84 37.19
N GLY A 1043 -10.63 -8.03 37.47
CA GLY A 1043 -9.27 -8.53 37.52
C GLY A 1043 -8.32 -7.69 38.33
N TYR A 1044 -7.19 -8.31 38.65
CA TYR A 1044 -6.04 -7.67 39.28
C TYR A 1044 -4.83 -7.89 38.39
N GLY A 1045 -4.05 -6.83 38.20
CA GLY A 1045 -2.78 -6.82 37.51
C GLY A 1045 -1.69 -6.22 38.40
N ARG A 1046 -0.48 -6.75 38.29
CA ARG A 1046 0.73 -6.15 38.83
C ARG A 1046 1.79 -6.08 37.74
N ARG A 1047 2.40 -4.91 37.58
CA ARG A 1047 3.48 -4.66 36.63
C ARG A 1047 4.65 -4.05 37.38
N ASP A 1048 5.77 -4.74 37.39
CA ASP A 1048 7.03 -4.25 37.96
C ASP A 1048 7.96 -3.93 36.78
N LYS A 1049 8.47 -2.69 36.73
CA LYS A 1049 9.46 -2.23 35.75
C LYS A 1049 10.69 -1.75 36.49
N GLN A 1050 11.88 -2.12 36.02
CA GLN A 1050 13.13 -1.71 36.64
C GLN A 1050 14.17 -1.43 35.56
N ARG A 1051 15.03 -0.43 35.76
CA ARG A 1051 16.23 -0.26 34.94
C ARG A 1051 17.19 -1.43 35.18
N LEU A 1052 17.88 -1.89 34.13
CA LEU A 1052 18.82 -3.02 34.20
C LEU A 1052 20.30 -2.58 34.21
N ALA A 1053 20.61 -1.36 33.75
CA ALA A 1053 21.94 -0.74 33.83
C ALA A 1053 22.17 -0.09 35.22
N GLU A 1054 23.36 0.48 35.48
CA GLU A 1054 23.66 1.19 36.74
C GLU A 1054 22.64 2.33 36.98
N GLY A 1055 21.71 2.11 37.91
CA GLY A 1055 20.63 3.02 38.28
C GLY A 1055 19.57 2.30 39.11
N ASP A 1056 18.92 3.01 40.04
CA ASP A 1056 17.91 2.48 40.96
C ASP A 1056 16.46 2.74 40.48
N GLU A 1057 16.27 3.30 39.27
CA GLU A 1057 14.95 3.70 38.81
C GLU A 1057 14.03 2.50 38.60
N ASN A 1058 12.89 2.53 39.29
CA ASN A 1058 11.93 1.43 39.29
C ASN A 1058 10.48 1.93 39.38
N THR A 1059 9.54 1.08 38.98
CA THR A 1059 8.13 1.35 39.06
C THR A 1059 7.35 0.08 39.34
N GLN A 1060 6.50 0.13 40.37
CA GLN A 1060 5.50 -0.90 40.63
C GLN A 1060 4.11 -0.32 40.38
N ILE A 1061 3.35 -0.96 39.48
CA ILE A 1061 1.99 -0.58 39.12
C ILE A 1061 1.05 -1.72 39.54
N ASN A 1062 0.20 -1.48 40.54
CA ASN A 1062 -0.94 -2.34 40.86
C ASN A 1062 -2.18 -1.83 40.12
N GLU A 1063 -2.91 -2.73 39.45
CA GLU A 1063 -4.02 -2.38 38.59
C GLU A 1063 -5.25 -3.22 38.95
N TYR A 1064 -6.37 -2.56 39.24
CA TYR A 1064 -7.66 -3.21 39.50
C TYR A 1064 -8.61 -2.86 38.37
N LYS A 1065 -9.08 -3.87 37.63
CA LYS A 1065 -9.91 -3.71 36.43
C LYS A 1065 -11.32 -4.20 36.70
N LEU A 1066 -12.31 -3.43 36.26
CA LEU A 1066 -13.72 -3.80 36.20
C LEU A 1066 -14.25 -3.45 34.81
N GLU A 1067 -14.74 -4.42 34.06
CA GLU A 1067 -15.34 -4.21 32.74
C GLU A 1067 -16.71 -4.89 32.67
N ALA A 1068 -17.74 -4.15 32.30
CA ALA A 1068 -19.08 -4.67 32.05
C ALA A 1068 -19.42 -4.50 30.57
N THR A 1069 -19.74 -5.61 29.90
CA THR A 1069 -20.28 -5.62 28.54
C THR A 1069 -21.74 -6.07 28.56
N TRP A 1070 -22.63 -5.27 28.02
CA TRP A 1070 -24.02 -5.62 27.79
C TRP A 1070 -24.31 -5.58 26.30
N VAL A 1071 -24.72 -6.71 25.71
CA VAL A 1071 -25.00 -6.86 24.27
C VAL A 1071 -26.46 -7.21 24.10
N ARG A 1072 -27.16 -6.46 23.25
CA ARG A 1072 -28.51 -6.79 22.78
C ARG A 1072 -28.43 -7.06 21.29
N SER A 1073 -28.57 -8.34 20.91
CA SER A 1073 -28.42 -8.79 19.52
C SER A 1073 -29.24 -7.93 18.56
N GLY A 1074 -28.59 -7.38 17.53
CA GLY A 1074 -29.20 -6.51 16.52
C GLY A 1074 -29.61 -5.12 17.00
N GLN A 1075 -29.49 -4.79 18.28
CA GLN A 1075 -29.96 -3.51 18.84
C GLN A 1075 -28.83 -2.65 19.43
N GLY A 1076 -27.78 -3.23 19.99
CA GLY A 1076 -26.65 -2.45 20.50
C GLY A 1076 -25.72 -3.19 21.44
N ASN A 1077 -24.60 -2.57 21.78
CA ASN A 1077 -23.68 -2.97 22.82
C ASN A 1077 -23.33 -1.77 23.71
N LEU A 1078 -23.12 -2.03 25.01
CA LEU A 1078 -22.58 -1.08 25.97
C LEU A 1078 -21.39 -1.77 26.63
N ASN A 1079 -20.22 -1.17 26.55
CA ASN A 1079 -19.01 -1.58 27.23
C ASN A 1079 -18.58 -0.45 28.16
N ALA A 1080 -18.52 -0.73 29.46
CA ALA A 1080 -18.00 0.21 30.44
C ALA A 1080 -16.81 -0.44 31.14
N SER A 1081 -15.68 0.24 31.20
CA SER A 1081 -14.51 -0.19 31.95
C SER A 1081 -14.06 0.87 32.94
N PHE A 1082 -13.59 0.40 34.09
CA PHE A 1082 -12.99 1.20 35.14
C PHE A 1082 -11.69 0.53 35.57
N THR A 1083 -10.63 1.32 35.66
CA THR A 1083 -9.32 0.88 36.06
C THR A 1083 -8.80 1.79 37.16
N TRP A 1084 -8.47 1.20 38.30
CA TRP A 1084 -7.77 1.87 39.40
C TRP A 1084 -6.31 1.43 39.41
N LEU A 1085 -5.39 2.38 39.36
CA LEU A 1085 -3.94 2.16 39.27
C LEU A 1085 -3.27 2.78 40.49
N GLU A 1086 -2.42 2.03 41.16
CA GLU A 1086 -1.54 2.52 42.21
C GLU A 1086 -0.10 2.36 41.75
N ILE A 1087 0.56 3.50 41.55
CA ILE A 1087 1.90 3.58 40.98
C ILE A 1087 2.86 4.00 42.08
N GLN A 1088 3.79 3.13 42.42
CA GLN A 1088 4.97 3.44 43.23
C GLN A 1088 6.13 3.62 42.27
N PHE A 1089 6.79 4.77 42.31
CA PHE A 1089 7.84 5.16 41.38
C PHE A 1089 9.02 5.74 42.15
N GLU A 1090 10.22 5.28 41.81
CA GLU A 1090 11.48 5.81 42.29
C GLU A 1090 12.32 6.16 41.05
N GLY A 1091 12.72 7.43 40.90
CA GLY A 1091 13.44 7.93 39.73
C GLY A 1091 13.06 9.37 39.38
N GLU A 1092 13.53 9.84 38.22
CA GLU A 1092 13.23 11.18 37.71
C GLU A 1092 11.97 11.18 36.82
N ILE A 1093 10.95 11.95 37.22
CA ILE A 1093 9.64 11.97 36.55
C ILE A 1093 9.72 12.65 35.18
N ASN A 1094 10.51 13.73 35.06
CA ASN A 1094 10.65 14.52 33.84
C ASN A 1094 11.85 14.05 32.99
N SER A 1095 11.87 12.77 32.68
CA SER A 1095 12.89 12.15 31.83
C SER A 1095 12.24 11.19 30.84
N TYR A 1096 12.91 10.91 29.71
CA TYR A 1096 12.48 9.88 28.76
C TYR A 1096 12.23 8.52 29.42
N LEU A 1097 13.14 8.09 30.29
CA LEU A 1097 12.99 6.84 31.04
C LEU A 1097 11.79 6.90 32.00
N GLY A 1098 11.59 8.02 32.69
CA GLY A 1098 10.43 8.27 33.55
C GLY A 1098 9.10 8.19 32.80
N TYR A 1099 9.02 8.76 31.59
CA TYR A 1099 7.83 8.71 30.74
C TYR A 1099 7.47 7.27 30.32
N GLU A 1100 8.47 6.47 29.94
CA GLU A 1100 8.30 5.04 29.55
C GLU A 1100 7.95 4.15 30.76
N LEU A 1101 8.57 4.40 31.91
CA LEU A 1101 8.30 3.71 33.18
C LEU A 1101 6.85 3.95 33.64
N LEU A 1102 6.41 5.21 33.63
CA LEU A 1102 5.10 5.64 34.09
C LEU A 1102 3.98 5.45 33.06
N GLU A 1103 4.28 5.21 31.78
CA GLU A 1103 3.29 5.14 30.68
C GLU A 1103 2.41 6.40 30.59
N ALA A 1104 3.04 7.57 30.70
CA ALA A 1104 2.36 8.87 30.75
C ALA A 1104 1.35 9.03 31.93
N LEU A 1105 1.57 8.29 33.03
CA LEU A 1105 0.85 8.46 34.31
C LEU A 1105 1.73 9.18 35.33
N GLN A 1106 1.18 9.51 36.49
CA GLN A 1106 1.93 10.12 37.59
C GLN A 1106 2.11 9.12 38.74
N PRO A 1107 3.14 9.25 39.58
CA PRO A 1107 3.23 8.51 40.83
C PRO A 1107 1.97 8.68 41.69
N GLY A 1108 1.60 7.64 42.44
CA GLY A 1108 0.41 7.61 43.30
C GLY A 1108 -0.82 6.99 42.62
N THR A 1109 -2.00 7.45 43.02
CA THR A 1109 -3.29 6.89 42.56
C THR A 1109 -3.73 7.51 41.23
N ASN A 1110 -3.95 6.66 40.23
CA ASN A 1110 -4.49 7.05 38.93
C ASN A 1110 -5.78 6.27 38.66
N GLN A 1111 -6.74 6.91 38.02
CA GLN A 1111 -8.02 6.32 37.66
C GLN A 1111 -8.26 6.51 36.18
N LYS A 1112 -8.70 5.46 35.48
CA LYS A 1112 -9.16 5.53 34.08
C LYS A 1112 -10.55 4.93 34.01
N TRP A 1113 -11.45 5.56 33.26
CA TRP A 1113 -12.76 5.00 32.97
C TRP A 1113 -13.11 5.22 31.51
N ASN A 1114 -13.69 4.21 30.89
CA ASN A 1114 -14.12 4.26 29.50
C ASN A 1114 -15.55 3.75 29.38
N ILE A 1115 -16.39 4.43 28.62
CA ILE A 1115 -17.75 4.02 28.30
C ILE A 1115 -17.91 4.07 26.79
N ASN A 1116 -18.04 2.92 26.16
CA ASN A 1116 -18.36 2.77 24.74
C ASN A 1116 -19.79 2.25 24.62
N TRP A 1117 -20.67 3.03 24.03
CA TRP A 1117 -22.04 2.66 23.77
C TRP A 1117 -22.33 2.71 22.28
N GLN A 1118 -22.57 1.56 21.67
CA GLN A 1118 -22.99 1.44 20.28
C GLN A 1118 -24.44 1.00 20.23
N GLN A 1119 -25.29 1.74 19.56
CA GLN A 1119 -26.72 1.44 19.45
C GLN A 1119 -27.11 1.44 17.99
N SER A 1120 -27.69 0.33 17.51
CA SER A 1120 -28.41 0.35 16.25
C SER A 1120 -29.73 1.08 16.47
N LEU A 1121 -29.98 2.11 15.68
CA LEU A 1121 -31.22 2.89 15.70
C LEU A 1121 -32.27 2.29 14.74
N GLY A 1122 -31.98 1.13 14.14
CA GLY A 1122 -32.77 0.53 13.06
C GLY A 1122 -32.44 1.15 11.70
N LYS A 1123 -32.90 0.49 10.62
CA LYS A 1123 -32.71 0.96 9.24
C LYS A 1123 -31.27 1.22 8.80
N GLY A 1124 -30.26 0.50 9.31
CA GLY A 1124 -28.86 0.76 8.95
C GLY A 1124 -28.22 1.96 9.66
N LEU A 1125 -28.92 2.64 10.58
CA LEU A 1125 -28.32 3.69 11.43
C LEU A 1125 -27.68 3.09 12.68
N GLN A 1126 -26.51 3.61 13.02
CA GLN A 1126 -25.76 3.25 14.21
C GLN A 1126 -25.25 4.51 14.91
N LEU A 1127 -25.60 4.65 16.19
CA LEU A 1127 -25.01 5.62 17.09
C LEU A 1127 -23.84 4.96 17.84
N SER A 1128 -22.73 5.66 17.97
CA SER A 1128 -21.58 5.27 18.78
C SER A 1128 -21.20 6.44 19.68
N LEU A 1129 -21.23 6.24 21.00
CA LEU A 1129 -20.77 7.19 21.99
C LEU A 1129 -19.55 6.58 22.67
N GLN A 1130 -18.44 7.31 22.69
CA GLN A 1130 -17.24 6.95 23.43
C GLN A 1130 -16.97 8.05 24.45
N TYR A 1131 -16.80 7.67 25.70
CA TYR A 1131 -16.45 8.59 26.77
C TYR A 1131 -15.25 8.03 27.53
N PHE A 1132 -14.15 8.75 27.45
CA PHE A 1132 -12.92 8.45 28.17
C PHE A 1132 -12.72 9.50 29.25
N GLY A 1133 -12.35 9.05 30.44
CA GLY A 1133 -11.82 9.94 31.44
C GLY A 1133 -10.65 9.33 32.19
N ARG A 1134 -9.75 10.20 32.62
CA ARG A 1134 -8.59 9.85 33.43
C ARG A 1134 -8.39 10.89 34.52
N LYS A 1135 -7.91 10.46 35.68
CA LYS A 1135 -7.48 11.35 36.77
C LYS A 1135 -6.16 10.83 37.31
N SER A 1136 -5.11 11.64 37.28
CA SER A 1136 -3.84 11.33 37.94
C SER A 1136 -3.80 11.94 39.34
N ALA A 1137 -2.82 11.56 40.16
CA ALA A 1137 -2.80 11.89 41.58
C ALA A 1137 -2.84 13.40 41.84
N GLU A 1138 -2.05 14.17 41.09
CA GLU A 1138 -1.88 15.62 41.28
C GLU A 1138 -2.49 16.46 40.15
N SER A 1139 -3.22 15.82 39.22
CA SER A 1139 -3.81 16.50 38.08
C SER A 1139 -5.34 16.57 38.16
N ALA A 1140 -5.92 17.60 37.54
CA ALA A 1140 -7.35 17.67 37.32
C ALA A 1140 -7.80 16.50 36.42
N ALA A 1141 -9.01 16.00 36.67
CA ALA A 1141 -9.58 14.94 35.84
C ALA A 1141 -9.71 15.43 34.38
N VAL A 1142 -9.23 14.63 33.44
CA VAL A 1142 -9.36 14.85 32.00
C VAL A 1142 -10.54 14.05 31.49
N HIS A 1143 -11.38 14.70 30.69
CA HIS A 1143 -12.60 14.12 30.14
C HIS A 1143 -12.62 14.36 28.63
N THR A 1144 -12.84 13.28 27.88
CA THR A 1144 -12.96 13.28 26.43
C THR A 1144 -14.21 12.51 26.04
N GLY A 1145 -15.15 13.18 25.39
CA GLY A 1145 -16.36 12.58 24.83
C GLY A 1145 -16.32 12.65 23.32
N SER A 1146 -16.69 11.56 22.66
CA SER A 1146 -16.92 11.49 21.22
C SER A 1146 -18.29 10.88 20.96
N VAL A 1147 -19.07 11.52 20.09
CA VAL A 1147 -20.35 11.00 19.62
C VAL A 1147 -20.27 10.91 18.12
N GLN A 1148 -20.55 9.73 17.58
CA GLN A 1148 -20.50 9.41 16.17
C GLN A 1148 -21.81 8.77 15.73
N VAL A 1149 -22.34 9.21 14.60
CA VAL A 1149 -23.47 8.58 13.91
C VAL A 1149 -22.97 8.05 12.58
N THR A 1150 -23.21 6.77 12.34
CA THR A 1150 -22.90 6.09 11.09
C THR A 1150 -24.18 5.58 10.45
N ALA A 1151 -24.40 5.94 9.19
CA ALA A 1151 -25.46 5.40 8.34
C ALA A 1151 -24.83 4.39 7.38
N TYR A 1152 -25.25 3.14 7.43
CA TYR A 1152 -24.86 2.09 6.50
C TYR A 1152 -25.85 2.00 5.35
N PHE A 1153 -25.33 1.80 4.14
CA PHE A 1153 -26.04 1.81 2.87
C PHE A 1153 -25.92 0.48 2.15
#